data_AF-A0A7V1M7L4-F1
#
_entry.id   AF-A0A7V1M7L4-F1
#
_cell.length_a   1.000
_cell.length_b   1.000
_cell.length_c   1.000
_cell.angle_alpha   90.00
_cell.angle_beta   90.00
_cell.angle_gamma   90.00
#
_symmetry.space_group_name_H-M   'P 1'
#
loop_
_entity.id
_entity.type
_entity.pdbx_description
1 polymer ?
#
loop_
_entity_poly.entity_id
_entity_poly.type
_entity_poly.pdbx_seq_one_letter_code
_entity_poly.pdbx_strand_id
1 'polypeptide(L)'
;MGLLPVSRTVMKPLLCPTCSVECAWGKLKLLNLSPKQEPSPPPAKPYLRRSVTMRVLILFTVLCVGITVGKADSVPKKSVALFTPEQIQRACHRLAHEEQARQAVQDILQMAQQWAQFSDDYLRETIPPPQVPRAFNISFSGCPVCGRETFKYGNYGFETPLEKPWKVICPNCKSEFPSNDFGAFLKSGMKDRSLLTGDYPDDGWGWKKPGEEKKYWFVAYYCHWHWMRHIIPAVHNLARAYLLTGNRRYAHKALVMLCRIADYYPDMDHNKQSRYATEFAPSYTGKIVNAIWETGVATNLAEAVDFIWDAIDEDAELQRSLGKDADAIRQHLYRNLLMEFVKAIKEYRISGNYGMHQKTLLTTAIVSQDPELLKWSIDYLLHNTGDRYTHEGLQFALANLFFREGMGHESAPGYHFLWNQEVARICDYLLRAGVNLFEHPIVRRLFYYPFEMSAAKGFTPTIGDSGSVETSRIDLPAWMAEIAYRQYGDSLFYPLLPKPQGNAERAYTGFADLFLPAFPPAPSTQPDTSPYERSRLLGDYGLAILRGGEGDNQRALTLYYGWAGGGHGHYDRLNIELFAFGKKLLPDLGYPQFAADDPEPPGWTTHTISHCTVMIDVQRQANLARGRLHRFAHTGWARFVDASAESVYPDRASLYRRQTAMIDLPGDDAFYVVDVFHVQGGKQHHYSLHLPTAEVLYKGIAFPEPRPGTLAGEDVPFGKMYDDPQRANATSGFHGYTGSGFAFLTNPQEAQSDRPWLASWRQDDIRLRIHWLPTQPMRFIACNGYPKGNRANPPLEYLIAHTQAEGAESLRSTFVAVIEASRSTPPIRSVRLLPLSPAGADTVAIEIVHRHGRDVVLLSLTPEKRVELPDGTTCGAAFAVMRWDNEGELRRAFVSGGEIVHRDWKIQAHDLQGTVAEVLPDKHEVVVHLQGDATAETLQHRAVLFRAGEHQADYEIFRARREGNRWRLWLGDYEFLRGRAMVGEVDEAQRTVRTPTVLALDAVAPVQGMAVSNEARTAWWRLKSTRRGEIQLEGEASLAPLQADSDGDGRAVLLIWDIGAGDSVFIPGQTEVVR
;
A
#
# COMPACT_ATOMS: atom_id res chain seq x y z
N MET A 1 -52.10 5.18 14.91
CA MET A 1 -52.66 3.99 14.23
C MET A 1 -52.43 4.16 12.75
N GLY A 2 -51.76 3.21 12.10
CA GLY A 2 -51.44 3.25 10.66
C GLY A 2 -50.06 2.67 10.38
N LEU A 3 -50.01 1.34 10.20
CA LEU A 3 -48.84 0.52 9.88
C LEU A 3 -48.30 0.81 8.47
N LEU A 4 -46.97 0.79 8.31
CA LEU A 4 -46.26 0.51 7.04
C LEU A 4 -45.04 -0.39 7.33
N PRO A 5 -44.63 -1.25 6.37
CA PRO A 5 -43.99 -2.53 6.66
C PRO A 5 -42.46 -2.47 6.63
N VAL A 6 -41.88 -3.31 7.49
CA VAL A 6 -40.44 -3.58 7.60
C VAL A 6 -39.93 -4.26 6.33
N SER A 7 -39.11 -3.51 5.57
CA SER A 7 -38.31 -4.03 4.46
C SER A 7 -37.21 -4.96 5.00
N ARG A 8 -37.20 -6.20 4.52
CA ARG A 8 -36.21 -7.24 4.83
C ARG A 8 -34.81 -6.78 4.42
N THR A 9 -33.96 -6.53 5.41
CA THR A 9 -32.52 -6.33 5.23
C THR A 9 -31.90 -7.66 4.79
N VAL A 10 -31.43 -7.72 3.55
CA VAL A 10 -30.60 -8.81 3.05
C VAL A 10 -29.28 -8.78 3.83
N MET A 11 -29.00 -9.84 4.57
CA MET A 11 -27.72 -10.09 5.24
C MET A 11 -26.58 -9.97 4.20
N LYS A 12 -25.77 -8.91 4.32
CA LYS A 12 -24.44 -8.89 3.71
C LYS A 12 -23.56 -9.82 4.56
N PRO A 13 -22.93 -10.86 4.00
CA PRO A 13 -21.93 -11.60 4.75
C PRO A 13 -20.76 -10.67 5.09
N LEU A 14 -20.41 -10.60 6.37
CA LEU A 14 -19.19 -10.01 6.90
C LEU A 14 -17.97 -10.78 6.35
N LEU A 15 -17.60 -10.48 5.12
CA LEU A 15 -16.30 -10.84 4.57
C LEU A 15 -15.28 -9.82 5.07
N CYS A 16 -14.21 -10.32 5.69
CA CYS A 16 -13.03 -9.57 6.06
C CYS A 16 -12.60 -8.66 4.88
N PRO A 17 -12.29 -7.36 5.09
CA PRO A 17 -11.91 -6.44 4.03
C PRO A 17 -10.61 -6.82 3.28
N THR A 18 -9.96 -7.93 3.65
CA THR A 18 -8.70 -8.44 3.08
C THR A 18 -8.84 -9.22 1.77
N CYS A 19 -10.04 -9.37 1.20
CA CYS A 19 -10.28 -10.24 0.04
C CYS A 19 -10.15 -9.58 -1.35
N SER A 20 -9.80 -8.30 -1.45
CA SER A 20 -9.55 -7.65 -2.75
C SER A 20 -8.05 -7.44 -2.97
N VAL A 21 -7.34 -8.53 -3.24
CA VAL A 21 -5.91 -8.48 -3.57
C VAL A 21 -5.66 -9.29 -4.85
N GLU A 22 -5.38 -8.58 -5.94
CA GLU A 22 -4.92 -9.11 -7.22
C GLU A 22 -3.61 -8.40 -7.57
N CYS A 23 -2.61 -9.14 -8.05
CA CYS A 23 -1.38 -8.54 -8.56
C CYS A 23 -0.96 -9.22 -9.88
N ALA A 24 -0.69 -8.39 -10.88
CA ALA A 24 -0.15 -8.77 -12.18
C ALA A 24 1.39 -8.78 -12.12
N TRP A 25 2.02 -9.95 -11.96
CA TRP A 25 3.46 -10.10 -12.11
C TRP A 25 3.78 -10.94 -13.33
N GLY A 26 4.09 -10.25 -14.44
CA GLY A 26 4.61 -10.83 -15.66
C GLY A 26 5.69 -9.94 -16.27
N LYS A 27 6.96 -10.27 -15.97
CA LYS A 27 8.18 -9.82 -16.67
C LYS A 27 8.51 -8.31 -16.64
N LEU A 28 9.18 -7.86 -15.59
CA LEU A 28 10.07 -6.69 -15.65
C LEU A 28 11.43 -7.10 -16.26
N LYS A 29 11.60 -6.89 -17.57
CA LYS A 29 12.93 -6.72 -18.18
C LYS A 29 13.17 -5.22 -18.35
N LEU A 30 13.96 -4.62 -17.47
CA LEU A 30 14.47 -3.25 -17.62
C LEU A 30 15.50 -3.23 -18.76
N LEU A 31 15.13 -2.62 -19.90
CA LEU A 31 16.01 -2.35 -21.03
C LEU A 31 16.34 -0.84 -21.05
N ASN A 32 17.59 -0.50 -20.70
CA ASN A 32 18.21 0.78 -21.06
C ASN A 32 18.81 0.62 -22.46
N LEU A 33 18.40 1.45 -23.42
CA LEU A 33 19.06 1.60 -24.72
C LEU A 33 19.40 3.07 -24.93
N SER A 34 20.69 3.37 -25.02
CA SER A 34 21.21 4.62 -25.58
C SER A 34 21.56 4.40 -27.06
N PRO A 35 21.40 5.43 -27.92
CA PRO A 35 21.45 5.29 -29.37
C PRO A 35 22.86 5.52 -29.93
N LYS A 36 23.22 4.85 -31.04
CA LYS A 36 24.14 5.41 -32.05
C LYS A 36 24.17 4.59 -33.35
N GLN A 37 23.75 5.28 -34.42
CA GLN A 37 24.23 5.29 -35.82
C GLN A 37 24.33 3.97 -36.62
N GLU A 38 23.51 3.90 -37.68
CA GLU A 38 23.64 2.99 -38.82
C GLU A 38 24.94 3.23 -39.62
N PRO A 39 25.49 2.17 -40.24
CA PRO A 39 25.43 2.12 -41.70
C PRO A 39 25.09 0.74 -42.30
N SER A 40 24.65 0.81 -43.57
CA SER A 40 24.03 -0.16 -44.49
C SER A 40 24.72 -1.54 -44.69
N PRO A 41 24.02 -2.54 -45.29
CA PRO A 41 24.36 -3.97 -45.17
C PRO A 41 25.20 -4.53 -46.34
N PRO A 42 25.95 -5.63 -46.09
CA PRO A 42 26.26 -6.63 -47.13
C PRO A 42 25.92 -8.09 -46.70
N PRO A 43 25.96 -9.05 -47.64
CA PRO A 43 24.89 -10.04 -47.79
C PRO A 43 25.06 -11.36 -47.03
N ALA A 44 23.94 -12.05 -46.88
CA ALA A 44 23.80 -13.37 -46.28
C ALA A 44 24.64 -14.46 -46.95
N LYS A 45 25.30 -15.31 -46.14
CA LYS A 45 25.43 -16.77 -46.34
C LYS A 45 25.83 -17.48 -45.03
N PRO A 46 25.51 -18.79 -44.90
CA PRO A 46 25.23 -19.45 -43.63
C PRO A 46 26.48 -20.10 -43.02
N TYR A 47 26.59 -20.12 -41.68
CA TYR A 47 27.57 -20.99 -41.02
C TYR A 47 27.01 -21.72 -39.79
N LEU A 48 27.16 -23.04 -39.91
CA LEU A 48 27.02 -24.13 -38.96
C LEU A 48 27.19 -23.79 -37.48
N ARG A 49 26.20 -24.26 -36.69
CA ARG A 49 26.32 -24.48 -35.25
C ARG A 49 27.46 -25.48 -34.97
N ARG A 50 28.53 -25.03 -34.33
CA ARG A 50 29.40 -25.89 -33.53
C ARG A 50 28.97 -25.81 -32.07
N SER A 51 28.43 -26.92 -31.61
CA SER A 51 28.21 -27.29 -30.22
C SER A 51 29.55 -27.29 -29.46
N VAL A 52 29.68 -26.42 -28.46
CA VAL A 52 30.65 -26.59 -27.38
C VAL A 52 29.86 -26.83 -26.10
N THR A 53 29.92 -28.08 -25.67
CA THR A 53 29.34 -28.62 -24.46
C THR A 53 30.18 -28.14 -23.27
N MET A 54 29.71 -27.13 -22.55
CA MET A 54 30.29 -26.76 -21.25
C MET A 54 29.44 -27.44 -20.17
N ARG A 55 29.91 -28.61 -19.72
CA ARG A 55 29.36 -29.35 -18.58
C ARG A 55 29.63 -28.53 -17.31
N VAL A 56 28.65 -27.77 -16.84
CA VAL A 56 28.58 -27.37 -15.44
C VAL A 56 27.89 -28.51 -14.70
N LEU A 57 28.69 -29.18 -13.87
CA LEU A 57 28.28 -30.26 -13.00
C LEU A 57 27.41 -29.66 -11.88
N ILE A 58 26.09 -29.57 -12.10
CA ILE A 58 25.14 -29.39 -11.00
C ILE A 58 25.15 -30.73 -10.27
N LEU A 59 25.89 -30.80 -9.16
CA LEU A 59 25.80 -31.91 -8.22
C LEU A 59 24.43 -31.77 -7.52
N PHE A 60 23.38 -32.28 -8.18
CA PHE A 60 22.16 -32.68 -7.52
C PHE A 60 22.54 -33.84 -6.61
N THR A 61 22.94 -33.54 -5.37
CA THR A 61 22.83 -34.54 -4.32
C THR A 61 21.35 -34.65 -4.00
N VAL A 62 20.67 -35.45 -4.83
CA VAL A 62 19.49 -36.19 -4.40
C VAL A 62 19.97 -37.05 -3.25
N LEU A 63 19.93 -36.51 -2.03
CA LEU A 63 19.86 -37.34 -0.85
C LEU A 63 18.43 -37.91 -0.84
N CYS A 64 18.24 -38.92 -1.70
CA CYS A 64 17.36 -40.02 -1.39
C CYS A 64 17.87 -40.55 -0.04
N VAL A 65 17.34 -40.02 1.06
CA VAL A 65 17.17 -40.87 2.23
C VAL A 65 16.25 -41.97 1.74
N GLY A 66 16.87 -43.07 1.32
CA GLY A 66 16.22 -44.36 1.27
C GLY A 66 15.76 -44.62 2.69
N ILE A 67 14.53 -44.21 2.98
CA ILE A 67 13.77 -44.76 4.09
C ILE A 67 13.66 -46.23 3.73
N THR A 68 14.47 -47.02 4.41
CA THR A 68 14.33 -48.45 4.52
C THR A 68 12.86 -48.74 4.81
N VAL A 69 12.22 -49.40 3.84
CA VAL A 69 10.89 -50.00 3.97
C VAL A 69 10.91 -50.86 5.21
N GLY A 70 10.29 -50.40 6.29
CA GLY A 70 10.38 -51.09 7.57
C GLY A 70 10.05 -50.26 8.82
N LYS A 71 9.08 -49.34 8.76
CA LYS A 71 8.30 -48.87 9.92
C LYS A 71 6.96 -48.38 9.38
N ALA A 72 5.86 -48.77 10.01
CA ALA A 72 4.53 -48.27 9.64
C ALA A 72 4.56 -46.73 9.68
N ASP A 73 4.24 -46.08 8.57
CA ASP A 73 4.16 -44.61 8.44
C ASP A 73 3.00 -44.08 9.31
N SER A 74 3.24 -43.95 10.62
CA SER A 74 2.28 -43.31 11.52
C SER A 74 2.25 -41.81 11.21
N VAL A 75 1.06 -41.28 10.95
CA VAL A 75 0.84 -39.83 10.78
C VAL A 75 1.32 -39.10 12.05
N PRO A 76 2.23 -38.11 11.97
CA PRO A 76 2.75 -37.39 13.14
C PRO A 76 1.67 -36.65 13.95
N LYS A 77 0.61 -36.19 13.28
CA LYS A 77 -0.52 -35.48 13.89
C LYS A 77 -1.34 -36.39 14.82
N LYS A 78 -1.52 -35.95 16.06
CA LYS A 78 -2.19 -36.69 17.15
C LYS A 78 -3.45 -36.01 17.67
N SER A 79 -3.46 -34.69 17.80
CA SER A 79 -4.53 -33.94 18.44
C SER A 79 -4.70 -32.56 17.81
N VAL A 80 -5.63 -31.76 18.36
CA VAL A 80 -5.67 -30.31 18.15
C VAL A 80 -4.32 -29.71 18.59
N ALA A 81 -3.77 -28.81 17.78
CA ALA A 81 -2.45 -28.21 17.99
C ALA A 81 -2.46 -26.68 18.08
N LEU A 82 -3.46 -26.00 17.48
CA LEU A 82 -3.51 -24.53 17.46
C LEU A 82 -4.01 -23.91 18.78
N PHE A 83 -4.73 -24.69 19.59
CA PHE A 83 -5.22 -24.31 20.90
C PHE A 83 -4.86 -25.35 21.95
N THR A 84 -4.51 -24.88 23.16
CA THR A 84 -4.28 -25.77 24.30
C THR A 84 -5.61 -26.29 24.86
N PRO A 85 -5.61 -27.44 25.57
CA PRO A 85 -6.80 -27.94 26.25
C PRO A 85 -7.47 -26.90 27.17
N GLU A 86 -6.69 -26.08 27.88
CA GLU A 86 -7.19 -25.03 28.76
C GLU A 86 -7.88 -23.91 27.98
N GLN A 87 -7.37 -23.57 26.80
CA GLN A 87 -7.99 -22.57 25.92
C GLN A 87 -9.33 -23.08 25.37
N ILE A 88 -9.38 -24.36 24.97
CA ILE A 88 -10.62 -25.00 24.50
C ILE A 88 -11.65 -25.05 25.64
N GLN A 89 -11.25 -25.52 26.82
CA GLN A 89 -12.12 -25.57 27.99
C GLN A 89 -12.68 -24.19 28.35
N ARG A 90 -11.84 -23.14 28.29
CA ARG A 90 -12.26 -21.75 28.49
C ARG A 90 -13.31 -21.32 27.48
N ALA A 91 -13.08 -21.59 26.19
CA ALA A 91 -14.02 -21.23 25.14
C ALA A 91 -15.37 -21.95 25.30
N CYS A 92 -15.35 -23.26 25.59
CA CYS A 92 -16.55 -24.06 25.85
C CYS A 92 -17.31 -23.56 27.09
N HIS A 93 -16.59 -23.26 28.19
CA HIS A 93 -17.19 -22.70 29.39
C HIS A 93 -17.88 -21.36 29.11
N ARG A 94 -17.20 -20.44 28.42
CA ARG A 94 -17.76 -19.14 28.03
C ARG A 94 -19.02 -19.30 27.17
N LEU A 95 -18.98 -20.18 26.17
CA LEU A 95 -20.14 -20.43 25.31
C LEU A 95 -21.35 -20.96 26.09
N ALA A 96 -21.12 -21.82 27.09
CA ALA A 96 -22.18 -22.38 27.92
C ALA A 96 -22.81 -21.34 28.88
N HIS A 97 -22.01 -20.42 29.41
CA HIS A 97 -22.43 -19.57 30.55
C HIS A 97 -22.60 -18.08 30.21
N GLU A 98 -22.03 -17.58 29.11
CA GLU A 98 -21.98 -16.15 28.80
C GLU A 98 -22.72 -15.83 27.50
N GLU A 99 -23.76 -14.99 27.58
CA GLU A 99 -24.58 -14.62 26.43
C GLU A 99 -23.79 -13.87 25.35
N GLN A 100 -22.87 -12.98 25.76
CA GLN A 100 -22.02 -12.24 24.83
C GLN A 100 -21.09 -13.17 24.04
N ALA A 101 -20.61 -14.27 24.65
CA ALA A 101 -19.80 -15.26 23.96
C ALA A 101 -20.63 -16.03 22.92
N ARG A 102 -21.88 -16.40 23.24
CA ARG A 102 -22.82 -17.00 22.27
C ARG A 102 -23.08 -16.06 21.09
N GLN A 103 -23.33 -14.78 21.36
CA GLN A 103 -23.59 -13.79 20.33
C GLN A 103 -22.39 -13.60 19.39
N ALA A 104 -21.17 -13.62 19.92
CA ALA A 104 -19.94 -13.42 19.14
C ALA A 104 -19.64 -14.55 18.14
N VAL A 105 -20.23 -15.74 18.32
CA VAL A 105 -20.05 -16.91 17.42
C VAL A 105 -21.35 -17.40 16.82
N GLN A 106 -22.45 -16.64 16.94
CA GLN A 106 -23.77 -17.06 16.49
C GLN A 106 -23.79 -17.39 14.99
N ASP A 107 -23.15 -16.56 14.16
CA ASP A 107 -23.08 -16.78 12.71
C ASP A 107 -22.36 -18.09 12.35
N ILE A 108 -21.32 -18.45 13.12
CA ILE A 108 -20.58 -19.72 12.95
C ILE A 108 -21.53 -20.89 13.24
N LEU A 109 -22.24 -20.84 14.37
CA LEU A 109 -23.16 -21.89 14.80
C LEU A 109 -24.37 -22.02 13.88
N GLN A 110 -24.95 -20.91 13.43
CA GLN A 110 -26.09 -20.89 12.51
C GLN A 110 -25.70 -21.49 11.16
N MET A 111 -24.54 -21.09 10.63
CA MET A 111 -24.06 -21.62 9.35
C MET A 111 -23.73 -23.11 9.47
N ALA A 112 -23.03 -23.53 10.53
CA ALA A 112 -22.78 -24.95 10.80
C ALA A 112 -24.08 -25.76 10.88
N GLN A 113 -25.09 -25.24 11.59
CA GLN A 113 -26.40 -25.87 11.71
C GLN A 113 -27.13 -25.97 10.36
N GLN A 114 -27.05 -24.95 9.51
CA GLN A 114 -27.62 -24.99 8.16
C GLN A 114 -26.96 -26.09 7.33
N TRP A 115 -25.63 -26.14 7.29
CA TRP A 115 -24.90 -27.13 6.50
C TRP A 115 -25.04 -28.56 7.04
N ALA A 116 -25.20 -28.71 8.35
CA ALA A 116 -25.41 -30.01 8.98
C ALA A 116 -26.73 -30.69 8.58
N GLN A 117 -27.68 -29.95 7.99
CA GLN A 117 -28.97 -30.49 7.50
C GLN A 117 -28.85 -31.22 6.16
N PHE A 118 -27.80 -30.95 5.38
CA PHE A 118 -27.62 -31.62 4.08
C PHE A 118 -27.19 -33.09 4.24
N SER A 119 -27.59 -33.91 3.28
CA SER A 119 -27.13 -35.30 3.17
C SER A 119 -25.65 -35.36 2.79
N ASP A 120 -24.99 -36.46 3.13
CA ASP A 120 -23.56 -36.64 2.81
C ASP A 120 -23.32 -36.66 1.29
N ASP A 121 -24.23 -37.27 0.54
CA ASP A 121 -24.17 -37.28 -0.93
C ASP A 121 -24.21 -35.87 -1.50
N TYR A 122 -25.11 -35.01 -1.00
CA TYR A 122 -25.16 -33.62 -1.43
C TYR A 122 -23.86 -32.88 -1.07
N LEU A 123 -23.34 -33.07 0.15
CA LEU A 123 -22.08 -32.46 0.59
C LEU A 123 -20.87 -32.92 -0.23
N ARG A 124 -20.88 -34.14 -0.78
CA ARG A 124 -19.83 -34.64 -1.67
C ARG A 124 -20.01 -34.16 -3.10
N GLU A 125 -21.23 -34.13 -3.62
CA GLU A 125 -21.55 -33.70 -4.98
C GLU A 125 -21.38 -32.19 -5.18
N THR A 126 -21.58 -31.39 -4.13
CA THR A 126 -21.45 -29.94 -4.20
C THR A 126 -20.00 -29.46 -4.36
N ILE A 127 -19.00 -30.31 -4.07
CA ILE A 127 -17.57 -30.01 -4.24
C ILE A 127 -17.20 -30.11 -5.73
N PRO A 128 -16.88 -28.99 -6.42
CA PRO A 128 -16.56 -29.01 -7.84
C PRO A 128 -15.29 -29.83 -8.13
N PRO A 129 -15.31 -30.71 -9.14
CA PRO A 129 -14.14 -31.48 -9.52
C PRO A 129 -13.12 -30.63 -10.32
N PRO A 130 -11.84 -31.06 -10.42
CA PRO A 130 -10.78 -30.27 -11.06
C PRO A 130 -11.04 -29.88 -12.52
N GLN A 131 -11.83 -30.66 -13.27
CA GLN A 131 -12.15 -30.34 -14.67
C GLN A 131 -13.01 -29.07 -14.85
N VAL A 132 -13.62 -28.53 -13.78
CA VAL A 132 -14.40 -27.28 -13.86
C VAL A 132 -13.48 -26.08 -13.60
N PRO A 133 -13.35 -25.13 -14.54
CA PRO A 133 -12.43 -24.02 -14.40
C PRO A 133 -12.95 -22.93 -13.45
N ARG A 134 -12.09 -21.95 -13.13
CA ARG A 134 -12.34 -20.88 -12.16
C ARG A 134 -12.17 -19.49 -12.79
N ALA A 135 -13.05 -18.56 -12.45
CA ALA A 135 -12.97 -17.16 -12.85
C ALA A 135 -13.48 -16.25 -11.73
N PHE A 136 -12.69 -15.30 -11.25
CA PHE A 136 -13.16 -14.37 -10.21
C PHE A 136 -14.13 -13.31 -10.76
N ASN A 137 -14.10 -13.05 -12.07
CA ASN A 137 -15.02 -12.20 -12.82
C ASN A 137 -15.53 -12.90 -14.09
N ILE A 138 -16.74 -12.56 -14.53
CA ILE A 138 -17.36 -13.19 -15.72
C ILE A 138 -16.76 -12.66 -17.02
N SER A 139 -16.58 -11.34 -17.13
CA SER A 139 -16.02 -10.63 -18.29
C SER A 139 -15.71 -9.16 -17.91
N PHE A 140 -14.70 -8.55 -18.54
CA PHE A 140 -14.45 -7.10 -18.42
C PHE A 140 -15.49 -6.25 -19.17
N SER A 141 -16.30 -6.88 -20.03
CA SER A 141 -17.47 -6.26 -20.67
C SER A 141 -18.70 -6.22 -19.75
N GLY A 142 -18.65 -6.86 -18.57
CA GLY A 142 -19.76 -6.95 -17.64
C GLY A 142 -20.75 -8.05 -18.01
N CYS A 143 -22.06 -7.72 -18.06
CA CYS A 143 -23.13 -8.65 -18.41
C CYS A 143 -23.38 -8.62 -19.93
N PRO A 144 -23.65 -9.77 -20.59
CA PRO A 144 -23.95 -9.76 -22.02
C PRO A 144 -25.25 -9.02 -22.39
N VAL A 145 -26.14 -8.77 -21.40
CA VAL A 145 -27.44 -8.10 -21.57
C VAL A 145 -27.35 -6.61 -21.22
N CYS A 146 -26.81 -6.24 -20.06
CA CYS A 146 -26.75 -4.85 -19.60
C CYS A 146 -25.34 -4.23 -19.62
N GLY A 147 -24.35 -4.88 -20.22
CA GLY A 147 -22.99 -4.35 -20.38
C GLY A 147 -22.31 -4.05 -19.05
N ARG A 148 -21.54 -2.95 -19.01
CA ARG A 148 -20.75 -2.53 -17.83
C ARG A 148 -21.59 -1.97 -16.67
N GLU A 149 -22.91 -1.81 -16.83
CA GLU A 149 -23.83 -1.39 -15.76
C GLU A 149 -23.82 -2.32 -14.53
N THR A 150 -23.32 -3.54 -14.68
CA THR A 150 -23.15 -4.46 -13.54
C THR A 150 -22.11 -3.97 -12.53
N PHE A 151 -21.10 -3.22 -12.96
CA PHE A 151 -19.96 -2.86 -12.13
C PHE A 151 -20.30 -1.85 -11.03
N LYS A 152 -21.48 -1.22 -11.07
CA LYS A 152 -22.02 -0.45 -9.93
C LYS A 152 -22.30 -1.31 -8.69
N TYR A 153 -22.40 -2.63 -8.85
CA TYR A 153 -22.50 -3.60 -7.76
C TYR A 153 -21.12 -4.20 -7.38
N GLY A 154 -20.03 -3.61 -7.86
CA GLY A 154 -18.65 -4.08 -7.68
C GLY A 154 -18.19 -5.07 -8.75
N ASN A 155 -16.89 -5.38 -8.74
CA ASN A 155 -16.25 -6.29 -9.71
C ASN A 155 -16.75 -7.75 -9.63
N TYR A 156 -17.29 -8.13 -8.47
CA TYR A 156 -17.70 -9.49 -8.13
C TYR A 156 -19.19 -9.54 -7.74
N GLY A 157 -19.99 -8.65 -8.34
CA GLY A 157 -21.39 -8.41 -7.95
C GLY A 157 -22.40 -9.46 -8.38
N PHE A 158 -22.03 -10.44 -9.22
CA PHE A 158 -22.96 -11.49 -9.63
C PHE A 158 -23.30 -12.42 -8.45
N GLU A 159 -24.59 -12.73 -8.33
CA GLU A 159 -25.15 -13.58 -7.28
C GLU A 159 -24.95 -15.06 -7.65
N THR A 160 -24.63 -15.89 -6.65
CA THR A 160 -24.38 -17.35 -6.78
C THR A 160 -25.17 -18.11 -5.71
N PRO A 161 -26.51 -18.17 -5.81
CA PRO A 161 -27.36 -18.78 -4.79
C PRO A 161 -27.17 -20.30 -4.69
N LEU A 162 -27.17 -20.85 -3.48
CA LEU A 162 -26.99 -22.29 -3.21
C LEU A 162 -28.11 -23.14 -3.82
N GLU A 163 -29.32 -22.59 -3.84
CA GLU A 163 -30.54 -23.24 -4.35
C GLU A 163 -30.58 -23.34 -5.89
N LYS A 164 -29.68 -22.64 -6.60
CA LYS A 164 -29.53 -22.75 -8.06
C LYS A 164 -28.10 -23.13 -8.42
N PRO A 165 -27.73 -24.41 -8.26
CA PRO A 165 -26.37 -24.85 -8.55
C PRO A 165 -26.00 -24.57 -10.01
N TRP A 166 -24.78 -24.11 -10.22
CA TRP A 166 -24.21 -23.76 -11.52
C TRP A 166 -24.84 -22.55 -12.23
N LYS A 167 -25.63 -21.74 -11.51
CA LYS A 167 -26.22 -20.50 -12.05
C LYS A 167 -25.63 -19.25 -11.43
N VAL A 168 -25.50 -18.21 -12.24
CA VAL A 168 -25.13 -16.85 -11.84
C VAL A 168 -26.23 -15.88 -12.22
N ILE A 169 -26.56 -14.93 -11.36
CA ILE A 169 -27.62 -13.94 -11.60
C ILE A 169 -27.01 -12.54 -11.64
N CYS A 170 -27.33 -11.80 -12.70
CA CYS A 170 -26.91 -10.41 -12.81
C CYS A 170 -27.69 -9.55 -11.80
N PRO A 171 -27.03 -8.81 -10.89
CA PRO A 171 -27.73 -7.99 -9.90
C PRO A 171 -28.49 -6.82 -10.54
N ASN A 172 -28.09 -6.39 -11.75
CA ASN A 172 -28.69 -5.28 -12.48
C ASN A 172 -29.95 -5.68 -13.26
N CYS A 173 -29.82 -6.55 -14.27
CA CYS A 173 -30.92 -6.92 -15.15
C CYS A 173 -31.65 -8.20 -14.74
N LYS A 174 -31.21 -8.85 -13.65
CA LYS A 174 -31.80 -10.10 -13.10
C LYS A 174 -31.79 -11.31 -14.04
N SER A 175 -31.12 -11.21 -15.19
CA SER A 175 -30.87 -12.35 -16.08
C SER A 175 -30.03 -13.43 -15.40
N GLU A 176 -30.38 -14.69 -15.69
CA GLU A 176 -29.71 -15.88 -15.17
C GLU A 176 -28.83 -16.52 -16.26
N PHE A 177 -27.63 -16.94 -15.90
CA PHE A 177 -26.66 -17.56 -16.79
C PHE A 177 -25.99 -18.78 -16.13
N PRO A 178 -25.46 -19.74 -16.90
CA PRO A 178 -25.70 -19.89 -18.34
C PRO A 178 -27.15 -20.35 -18.61
N SER A 179 -27.58 -20.37 -19.87
CA SER A 179 -28.94 -20.81 -20.23
C SER A 179 -29.13 -22.33 -20.09
N ASN A 180 -28.06 -23.13 -20.20
CA ASN A 180 -28.11 -24.59 -20.11
C ASN A 180 -28.10 -25.14 -18.67
N ASP A 181 -28.47 -26.41 -18.51
CA ASP A 181 -28.24 -27.18 -17.29
C ASP A 181 -26.81 -27.73 -17.28
N PHE A 182 -25.89 -26.97 -16.69
CA PHE A 182 -24.50 -27.41 -16.55
C PHE A 182 -24.35 -28.61 -15.60
N GLY A 183 -25.25 -28.76 -14.61
CA GLY A 183 -25.20 -29.90 -13.69
C GLY A 183 -25.43 -31.23 -14.40
N ALA A 184 -26.43 -31.29 -15.29
CA ALA A 184 -26.66 -32.45 -16.15
C ALA A 184 -25.47 -32.68 -17.11
N PHE A 185 -24.92 -31.62 -17.69
CA PHE A 185 -23.75 -31.70 -18.57
C PHE A 185 -22.53 -32.27 -17.83
N LEU A 186 -22.27 -31.83 -16.59
CA LEU A 186 -21.20 -32.34 -15.74
C LEU A 186 -21.40 -33.83 -15.42
N LYS A 187 -22.63 -34.26 -15.11
CA LYS A 187 -22.97 -35.68 -14.87
C LYS A 187 -22.77 -36.56 -16.11
N SER A 188 -22.87 -36.00 -17.31
CA SER A 188 -22.51 -36.71 -18.56
C SER A 188 -20.99 -36.90 -18.75
N GLY A 189 -20.16 -36.39 -17.82
CA GLY A 189 -18.71 -36.30 -17.97
C GLY A 189 -18.28 -35.18 -18.92
N MET A 190 -19.10 -34.13 -19.06
CA MET A 190 -18.88 -33.00 -19.98
C MET A 190 -18.78 -33.41 -21.46
N LYS A 191 -19.53 -34.45 -21.87
CA LYS A 191 -19.47 -35.01 -23.23
C LYS A 191 -20.74 -34.79 -24.04
N ASP A 192 -21.90 -34.79 -23.40
CA ASP A 192 -23.18 -34.66 -24.10
C ASP A 192 -23.47 -33.20 -24.49
N ARG A 193 -23.00 -32.80 -25.67
CA ARG A 193 -23.19 -31.43 -26.17
C ARG A 193 -24.65 -31.08 -26.46
N SER A 194 -25.57 -32.05 -26.50
CA SER A 194 -27.01 -31.76 -26.67
C SER A 194 -27.59 -30.98 -25.49
N LEU A 195 -26.93 -31.02 -24.33
CA LEU A 195 -27.29 -30.28 -23.13
C LEU A 195 -26.86 -28.80 -23.18
N LEU A 196 -26.10 -28.36 -24.20
CA LEU A 196 -25.67 -26.96 -24.34
C LEU A 196 -26.73 -26.12 -25.08
N THR A 197 -27.85 -25.84 -24.39
CA THR A 197 -29.05 -25.20 -24.97
C THR A 197 -29.25 -23.74 -24.54
N GLY A 198 -30.05 -23.00 -25.32
CA GLY A 198 -30.48 -21.63 -25.05
C GLY A 198 -29.54 -20.55 -25.61
N ASP A 199 -29.75 -19.30 -25.23
CA ASP A 199 -29.08 -18.13 -25.82
C ASP A 199 -27.65 -17.89 -25.31
N TYR A 200 -27.33 -18.41 -24.11
CA TYR A 200 -26.05 -18.21 -23.42
C TYR A 200 -25.47 -19.53 -22.88
N PRO A 201 -25.29 -20.57 -23.71
CA PRO A 201 -24.83 -21.87 -23.24
C PRO A 201 -23.34 -21.81 -22.86
N ASP A 202 -23.00 -22.35 -21.69
CA ASP A 202 -21.62 -22.44 -21.19
C ASP A 202 -21.30 -23.90 -20.85
N ASP A 203 -20.23 -24.42 -21.46
CA ASP A 203 -19.73 -25.78 -21.25
C ASP A 203 -18.70 -25.85 -20.11
N GLY A 204 -18.54 -24.78 -19.35
CA GLY A 204 -17.54 -24.61 -18.31
C GLY A 204 -16.43 -23.65 -18.75
N TRP A 205 -16.07 -23.63 -20.03
CA TRP A 205 -14.92 -22.89 -20.57
C TRP A 205 -15.30 -21.57 -21.24
N GLY A 206 -16.48 -21.05 -20.87
CA GLY A 206 -16.98 -19.75 -21.23
C GLY A 206 -17.76 -19.75 -22.55
N TRP A 207 -18.80 -18.93 -22.58
CA TRP A 207 -19.61 -18.65 -23.76
C TRP A 207 -19.00 -17.50 -24.58
N LYS A 208 -18.84 -17.70 -25.90
CA LYS A 208 -18.34 -16.65 -26.79
C LYS A 208 -19.48 -15.93 -27.49
N LYS A 209 -19.64 -14.63 -27.22
CA LYS A 209 -20.60 -13.79 -27.94
C LYS A 209 -20.12 -13.52 -29.37
N PRO A 210 -20.98 -13.66 -30.40
CA PRO A 210 -20.60 -13.33 -31.78
C PRO A 210 -20.07 -11.89 -31.89
N GLY A 211 -18.94 -11.71 -32.57
CA GLY A 211 -18.31 -10.40 -32.77
C GLY A 211 -17.43 -9.91 -31.61
N GLU A 212 -17.44 -10.57 -30.45
CA GLU A 212 -16.54 -10.24 -29.33
C GLU A 212 -15.33 -11.20 -29.31
N GLU A 213 -14.16 -10.67 -28.95
CA GLU A 213 -12.92 -11.44 -28.88
C GLU A 213 -12.90 -12.39 -27.67
N LYS A 214 -13.28 -11.87 -26.49
CA LYS A 214 -13.24 -12.56 -25.19
C LYS A 214 -14.57 -13.23 -24.87
N LYS A 215 -14.54 -14.23 -23.97
CA LYS A 215 -15.71 -15.01 -23.56
C LYS A 215 -16.34 -14.46 -22.28
N TYR A 216 -17.55 -14.94 -21.98
CA TYR A 216 -18.24 -14.77 -20.70
C TYR A 216 -18.18 -16.10 -19.93
N TRP A 217 -17.57 -16.11 -18.75
CA TRP A 217 -17.26 -17.32 -17.99
C TRP A 217 -18.24 -17.53 -16.82
N PHE A 218 -19.48 -17.90 -17.13
CA PHE A 218 -20.56 -18.01 -16.14
C PHE A 218 -20.33 -19.16 -15.16
N VAL A 219 -20.07 -20.36 -15.68
CA VAL A 219 -19.87 -21.57 -14.87
C VAL A 219 -18.59 -21.46 -14.04
N ALA A 220 -17.52 -20.93 -14.64
CA ALA A 220 -16.26 -20.76 -13.93
C ALA A 220 -16.34 -19.71 -12.81
N TYR A 221 -17.19 -18.67 -13.00
CA TYR A 221 -17.50 -17.71 -11.96
C TYR A 221 -18.30 -18.32 -10.82
N TYR A 222 -19.34 -19.09 -11.13
CA TYR A 222 -20.06 -19.86 -10.13
C TYR A 222 -19.08 -20.76 -9.35
N CYS A 223 -18.25 -21.54 -10.06
CA CYS A 223 -17.31 -22.48 -9.44
C CYS A 223 -16.37 -21.76 -8.46
N HIS A 224 -15.75 -20.65 -8.89
CA HIS A 224 -14.84 -19.87 -8.06
C HIS A 224 -15.53 -19.35 -6.78
N TRP A 225 -16.69 -18.71 -6.92
CA TRP A 225 -17.38 -18.12 -5.78
C TRP A 225 -18.15 -19.15 -4.94
N HIS A 226 -18.49 -20.31 -5.47
CA HIS A 226 -19.01 -21.44 -4.71
C HIS A 226 -17.96 -22.01 -3.76
N TRP A 227 -16.70 -22.13 -4.22
CA TRP A 227 -15.58 -22.42 -3.33
C TRP A 227 -15.43 -21.36 -2.23
N MET A 228 -15.37 -20.09 -2.62
CA MET A 228 -15.01 -19.00 -1.69
C MET A 228 -16.15 -18.56 -0.75
N ARG A 229 -17.41 -18.56 -1.19
CA ARG A 229 -18.56 -18.07 -0.41
C ARG A 229 -19.27 -19.18 0.36
N HIS A 230 -19.16 -20.42 -0.11
CA HIS A 230 -19.97 -21.53 0.39
C HIS A 230 -19.12 -22.66 0.96
N ILE A 231 -18.29 -23.33 0.16
CA ILE A 231 -17.59 -24.55 0.55
C ILE A 231 -16.54 -24.31 1.64
N ILE A 232 -15.59 -23.40 1.42
CA ILE A 232 -14.51 -23.14 2.39
C ILE A 232 -15.08 -22.60 3.72
N PRO A 233 -16.01 -21.62 3.71
CA PRO A 233 -16.67 -21.20 4.94
C PRO A 233 -17.43 -22.34 5.64
N ALA A 234 -18.13 -23.21 4.90
CA ALA A 234 -18.90 -24.31 5.48
C ALA A 234 -18.03 -25.30 6.24
N VAL A 235 -16.97 -25.80 5.58
CA VAL A 235 -16.00 -26.72 6.18
C VAL A 235 -15.40 -26.10 7.44
N HIS A 236 -14.99 -24.83 7.35
CA HIS A 236 -14.35 -24.15 8.46
C HIS A 236 -15.31 -23.92 9.64
N ASN A 237 -16.54 -23.47 9.40
CA ASN A 237 -17.49 -23.21 10.47
C ASN A 237 -18.07 -24.49 11.08
N LEU A 238 -18.23 -25.58 10.32
CA LEU A 238 -18.55 -26.89 10.88
C LEU A 238 -17.45 -27.36 11.84
N ALA A 239 -16.18 -27.23 11.45
CA ALA A 239 -15.04 -27.59 12.29
C ALA A 239 -14.94 -26.70 13.56
N ARG A 240 -15.13 -25.38 13.43
CA ARG A 240 -15.16 -24.45 14.58
C ARG A 240 -16.34 -24.72 15.51
N ALA A 241 -17.52 -25.00 14.98
CA ALA A 241 -18.70 -25.33 15.77
C ALA A 241 -18.48 -26.64 16.55
N TYR A 242 -17.83 -27.64 15.96
CA TYR A 242 -17.43 -28.84 16.68
C TYR A 242 -16.46 -28.51 17.83
N LEU A 243 -15.38 -27.76 17.57
CA LEU A 243 -14.40 -27.39 18.61
C LEU A 243 -15.04 -26.69 19.81
N LEU A 244 -16.05 -25.86 19.57
CA LEU A 244 -16.74 -25.09 20.61
C LEU A 244 -17.83 -25.88 21.36
N THR A 245 -18.44 -26.89 20.73
CA THR A 245 -19.66 -27.54 21.26
C THR A 245 -19.49 -29.02 21.56
N GLY A 246 -18.45 -29.67 21.02
CA GLY A 246 -18.30 -31.13 21.03
C GLY A 246 -19.34 -31.89 20.20
N ASN A 247 -20.21 -31.20 19.43
CA ASN A 247 -21.26 -31.86 18.67
C ASN A 247 -20.69 -32.61 17.45
N ARG A 248 -20.57 -33.94 17.58
CA ARG A 248 -20.01 -34.83 16.55
C ARG A 248 -20.68 -34.74 15.18
N ARG A 249 -21.95 -34.32 15.10
CA ARG A 249 -22.62 -34.11 13.79
C ARG A 249 -21.87 -33.08 12.95
N TYR A 250 -21.34 -32.02 13.55
CA TYR A 250 -20.58 -31.01 12.82
C TYR A 250 -19.25 -31.56 12.32
N ALA A 251 -18.52 -32.31 13.15
CA ALA A 251 -17.27 -32.96 12.76
C ALA A 251 -17.49 -33.94 11.60
N HIS A 252 -18.50 -34.81 11.70
CA HIS A 252 -18.86 -35.76 10.65
C HIS A 252 -19.08 -35.06 9.30
N LYS A 253 -19.91 -34.00 9.27
CA LYS A 253 -20.21 -33.25 8.05
C LYS A 253 -18.98 -32.53 7.49
N ALA A 254 -18.12 -31.99 8.36
CA ALA A 254 -16.84 -31.41 7.95
C ALA A 254 -15.90 -32.47 7.34
N LEU A 255 -15.81 -33.66 7.94
CA LEU A 255 -15.00 -34.78 7.45
C LEU A 255 -15.48 -35.28 6.08
N VAL A 256 -16.79 -35.43 5.88
CA VAL A 256 -17.37 -35.80 4.57
C VAL A 256 -16.89 -34.85 3.47
N MET A 257 -16.95 -33.54 3.71
CA MET A 257 -16.49 -32.53 2.77
C MET A 257 -14.96 -32.53 2.61
N LEU A 258 -14.20 -32.58 3.71
CA LEU A 258 -12.73 -32.56 3.69
C LEU A 258 -12.13 -33.77 2.97
N CYS A 259 -12.68 -34.97 3.19
CA CYS A 259 -12.24 -36.17 2.47
C CYS A 259 -12.45 -36.02 0.97
N ARG A 260 -13.57 -35.41 0.55
CA ARG A 260 -13.85 -35.13 -0.87
C ARG A 260 -12.94 -34.05 -1.44
N ILE A 261 -12.63 -33.01 -0.68
CA ILE A 261 -11.64 -32.00 -1.08
C ILE A 261 -10.27 -32.67 -1.23
N ALA A 262 -9.88 -33.54 -0.30
CA ALA A 262 -8.62 -34.28 -0.34
C ALA A 262 -8.53 -35.27 -1.53
N ASP A 263 -9.65 -35.77 -2.05
CA ASP A 263 -9.66 -36.56 -3.30
C ASP A 263 -9.24 -35.71 -4.52
N TYR A 264 -9.53 -34.40 -4.51
CA TYR A 264 -9.35 -33.53 -5.67
C TYR A 264 -8.19 -32.55 -5.56
N TYR A 265 -7.82 -32.13 -4.35
CA TYR A 265 -6.85 -31.08 -4.13
C TYR A 265 -5.48 -31.32 -4.80
N PRO A 266 -4.92 -32.56 -4.82
CA PRO A 266 -3.68 -32.83 -5.53
C PRO A 266 -3.74 -32.44 -7.03
N ASP A 267 -4.88 -32.67 -7.68
CA ASP A 267 -5.11 -32.40 -9.11
C ASP A 267 -5.58 -30.96 -9.41
N MET A 268 -5.82 -30.15 -8.38
CA MET A 268 -6.17 -28.74 -8.55
C MET A 268 -4.98 -27.96 -9.12
N ASP A 269 -5.21 -27.29 -10.25
CA ASP A 269 -4.22 -26.52 -10.99
C ASP A 269 -4.84 -25.29 -11.65
N HIS A 270 -4.90 -24.19 -10.91
CA HIS A 270 -5.49 -22.93 -11.38
C HIS A 270 -4.88 -22.43 -12.69
N ASN A 271 -3.59 -22.70 -12.92
CA ASN A 271 -2.92 -22.34 -14.17
C ASN A 271 -3.56 -22.99 -15.39
N LYS A 272 -4.01 -24.23 -15.24
CA LYS A 272 -4.68 -24.99 -16.30
C LYS A 272 -6.18 -24.95 -16.22
N GLN A 273 -6.75 -24.48 -15.12
CA GLN A 273 -8.17 -24.57 -14.77
C GLN A 273 -8.74 -23.18 -14.47
N SER A 274 -8.32 -22.13 -15.20
CA SER A 274 -8.86 -20.79 -14.99
C SER A 274 -9.01 -19.95 -16.25
N ARG A 275 -9.97 -19.02 -16.18
CA ARG A 275 -10.11 -17.94 -17.14
C ARG A 275 -8.83 -17.12 -17.24
N TYR A 276 -8.27 -16.73 -16.10
CA TYR A 276 -7.18 -15.75 -16.08
C TYR A 276 -5.94 -16.27 -16.79
N ALA A 277 -5.57 -17.52 -16.54
CA ALA A 277 -4.47 -18.15 -17.25
C ALA A 277 -4.76 -18.41 -18.73
N THR A 278 -6.01 -18.71 -19.07
CA THR A 278 -6.43 -18.94 -20.46
C THR A 278 -6.43 -17.65 -21.30
N GLU A 279 -6.92 -16.53 -20.76
CA GLU A 279 -7.19 -15.32 -21.53
C GLU A 279 -6.15 -14.20 -21.37
N PHE A 280 -5.36 -14.19 -20.29
CA PHE A 280 -4.49 -13.06 -19.93
C PHE A 280 -3.06 -13.46 -19.58
N ALA A 281 -2.88 -14.39 -18.63
CA ALA A 281 -1.56 -14.71 -18.09
C ALA A 281 -1.36 -16.22 -17.94
N PRO A 282 -0.91 -16.94 -18.99
CA PRO A 282 -0.74 -18.40 -18.97
C PRO A 282 0.19 -18.95 -17.88
N SER A 283 1.00 -18.11 -17.23
CA SER A 283 1.85 -18.48 -16.09
C SER A 283 1.23 -18.20 -14.72
N TYR A 284 0.00 -17.67 -14.66
CA TYR A 284 -0.67 -17.34 -13.40
C TYR A 284 -1.11 -18.61 -12.69
N THR A 285 -0.43 -18.93 -11.59
CA THR A 285 -0.52 -20.23 -10.90
C THR A 285 -1.48 -20.22 -9.72
N GLY A 286 -1.66 -21.37 -9.10
CA GLY A 286 -2.60 -21.61 -8.00
C GLY A 286 -2.98 -23.08 -7.85
N LYS A 287 -3.89 -23.37 -6.92
CA LYS A 287 -4.51 -24.69 -6.72
C LYS A 287 -6.00 -24.60 -6.99
N ILE A 288 -6.86 -24.46 -5.97
CA ILE A 288 -8.30 -24.26 -6.19
C ILE A 288 -8.51 -22.88 -6.85
N VAL A 289 -7.97 -21.83 -6.27
CA VAL A 289 -7.98 -20.46 -6.79
C VAL A 289 -6.56 -19.99 -7.09
N ASN A 290 -6.40 -18.71 -7.42
CA ASN A 290 -5.09 -18.13 -7.70
C ASN A 290 -4.14 -18.24 -6.50
N ALA A 291 -2.83 -18.21 -6.75
CA ALA A 291 -1.80 -18.43 -5.74
C ALA A 291 -1.91 -17.54 -4.49
N ILE A 292 -2.45 -16.32 -4.62
CA ILE A 292 -2.61 -15.37 -3.51
C ILE A 292 -3.75 -15.83 -2.62
N TRP A 293 -4.94 -16.04 -3.18
CA TRP A 293 -6.14 -16.41 -2.43
C TRP A 293 -6.05 -17.82 -1.86
N GLU A 294 -5.26 -18.68 -2.51
CA GLU A 294 -5.02 -20.06 -2.04
C GLU A 294 -4.35 -20.09 -0.66
N THR A 295 -3.63 -19.04 -0.26
CA THR A 295 -3.05 -18.94 1.10
C THR A 295 -4.13 -19.01 2.18
N GLY A 296 -5.24 -18.27 1.99
CA GLY A 296 -6.39 -18.28 2.89
C GLY A 296 -7.17 -19.60 2.83
N VAL A 297 -7.31 -20.19 1.63
CA VAL A 297 -7.95 -21.50 1.45
C VAL A 297 -7.18 -22.59 2.21
N ALA A 298 -5.87 -22.69 1.99
CA ALA A 298 -5.03 -23.68 2.65
C ALA A 298 -4.97 -23.47 4.17
N THR A 299 -4.89 -22.22 4.64
CA THR A 299 -4.94 -21.92 6.09
C THR A 299 -6.25 -22.41 6.71
N ASN A 300 -7.40 -22.06 6.12
CA ASN A 300 -8.71 -22.46 6.64
C ASN A 300 -8.90 -23.99 6.63
N LEU A 301 -8.42 -24.67 5.59
CA LEU A 301 -8.50 -26.14 5.51
C LEU A 301 -7.54 -26.81 6.51
N ALA A 302 -6.36 -26.25 6.76
CA ALA A 302 -5.44 -26.74 7.80
C ALA A 302 -6.06 -26.57 9.20
N GLU A 303 -6.65 -25.41 9.51
CA GLU A 303 -7.42 -25.18 10.75
C GLU A 303 -8.56 -26.19 10.90
N ALA A 304 -9.35 -26.41 9.83
CA ALA A 304 -10.46 -27.35 9.88
C ALA A 304 -10.00 -28.80 10.13
N VAL A 305 -8.91 -29.24 9.51
CA VAL A 305 -8.29 -30.55 9.78
C VAL A 305 -7.81 -30.64 11.23
N ASP A 306 -7.26 -29.56 11.80
CA ASP A 306 -6.83 -29.53 13.20
C ASP A 306 -7.99 -29.77 14.16
N PHE A 307 -9.08 -29.02 13.96
CA PHE A 307 -10.18 -28.94 14.93
C PHE A 307 -11.05 -30.19 15.02
N ILE A 308 -11.06 -31.06 13.99
CA ILE A 308 -11.91 -32.27 13.95
C ILE A 308 -11.10 -33.57 14.00
N TRP A 309 -9.79 -33.48 14.25
CA TRP A 309 -8.88 -34.63 14.12
C TRP A 309 -9.22 -35.81 15.04
N ASP A 310 -9.70 -35.49 16.25
CA ASP A 310 -10.09 -36.46 17.27
C ASP A 310 -11.39 -37.22 16.94
N ALA A 311 -12.29 -36.59 16.18
CA ALA A 311 -13.57 -37.20 15.80
C ALA A 311 -13.43 -38.37 14.80
N ILE A 312 -12.29 -38.51 14.12
CA ILE A 312 -12.09 -39.51 13.05
C ILE A 312 -12.27 -40.94 13.57
N ASP A 313 -11.74 -41.26 14.75
CA ASP A 313 -11.81 -42.61 15.33
C ASP A 313 -13.24 -43.03 15.65
N GLU A 314 -14.07 -42.06 16.03
CA GLU A 314 -15.41 -42.28 16.56
C GLU A 314 -16.49 -42.27 15.46
N ASP A 315 -16.12 -41.89 14.23
CA ASP A 315 -17.02 -41.76 13.09
C ASP A 315 -17.12 -43.05 12.25
N ALA A 316 -17.72 -44.08 12.85
CA ALA A 316 -17.94 -45.36 12.20
C ALA A 316 -18.90 -45.29 10.99
N GLU A 317 -19.69 -44.22 10.86
CA GLU A 317 -20.55 -43.99 9.70
C GLU A 317 -19.73 -43.55 8.48
N LEU A 318 -18.87 -42.54 8.66
CA LEU A 318 -17.95 -42.09 7.63
C LEU A 318 -16.98 -43.20 7.18
N GLN A 319 -16.41 -43.95 8.12
CA GLN A 319 -15.49 -45.04 7.81
C GLN A 319 -16.15 -46.09 6.90
N ARG A 320 -17.41 -46.45 7.20
CA ARG A 320 -18.20 -47.36 6.35
C ARG A 320 -18.54 -46.75 4.99
N SER A 321 -18.92 -45.47 4.93
CA SER A 321 -19.31 -44.82 3.67
C SER A 321 -18.13 -44.62 2.72
N LEU A 322 -16.92 -44.40 3.25
CA LEU A 322 -15.70 -44.27 2.48
C LEU A 322 -14.99 -45.61 2.19
N GLY A 323 -15.35 -46.68 2.91
CA GLY A 323 -14.63 -47.95 2.86
C GLY A 323 -13.18 -47.83 3.34
N LYS A 324 -12.92 -46.93 4.31
CA LYS A 324 -11.60 -46.62 4.87
C LYS A 324 -11.68 -46.67 6.39
N ASP A 325 -10.69 -47.26 7.05
CA ASP A 325 -10.55 -47.14 8.50
C ASP A 325 -10.05 -45.74 8.90
N ALA A 326 -10.04 -45.46 10.21
CA ALA A 326 -9.61 -44.17 10.75
C ALA A 326 -8.17 -43.80 10.33
N ASP A 327 -7.24 -44.75 10.31
CA ASP A 327 -5.85 -44.51 9.93
C ASP A 327 -5.71 -44.17 8.45
N ALA A 328 -6.45 -44.85 7.57
CA ALA A 328 -6.49 -44.51 6.14
C ALA A 328 -7.10 -43.13 5.91
N ILE A 329 -8.11 -42.71 6.70
CA ILE A 329 -8.67 -41.34 6.62
C ILE A 329 -7.63 -40.31 7.07
N ARG A 330 -6.92 -40.55 8.19
CA ARG A 330 -5.84 -39.68 8.67
C ARG A 330 -4.73 -39.52 7.64
N GLN A 331 -4.27 -40.63 7.06
CA GLN A 331 -3.24 -40.61 6.01
C GLN A 331 -3.73 -39.84 4.78
N HIS A 332 -4.99 -40.01 4.39
CA HIS A 332 -5.60 -39.30 3.26
C HIS A 332 -5.61 -37.78 3.48
N LEU A 333 -6.07 -37.31 4.63
CA LEU A 333 -6.10 -35.88 4.96
C LEU A 333 -4.69 -35.31 5.13
N TYR A 334 -3.79 -36.02 5.82
CA TYR A 334 -2.42 -35.56 6.05
C TYR A 334 -1.65 -35.41 4.74
N ARG A 335 -1.70 -36.43 3.87
CA ARG A 335 -0.93 -36.45 2.62
C ARG A 335 -1.53 -35.51 1.57
N ASN A 336 -2.84 -35.55 1.35
CA ASN A 336 -3.46 -34.87 0.21
C ASN A 336 -3.91 -33.44 0.52
N LEU A 337 -3.86 -33.01 1.79
CA LEU A 337 -4.06 -31.61 2.19
C LEU A 337 -2.78 -31.04 2.82
N LEU A 338 -2.44 -31.39 4.06
CA LEU A 338 -1.37 -30.71 4.80
C LEU A 338 -0.03 -30.76 4.04
N MET A 339 0.38 -31.93 3.55
CA MET A 339 1.65 -32.06 2.82
C MET A 339 1.59 -31.45 1.42
N GLU A 340 0.43 -31.50 0.75
CA GLU A 340 0.23 -30.81 -0.53
C GLU A 340 0.24 -29.27 -0.36
N PHE A 341 -0.17 -28.72 0.78
CA PHE A 341 -0.02 -27.28 1.07
C PHE A 341 1.45 -26.89 1.17
N VAL A 342 2.24 -27.63 1.97
CA VAL A 342 3.69 -27.39 2.12
C VAL A 342 4.39 -27.49 0.76
N LYS A 343 4.08 -28.54 -0.02
CA LYS A 343 4.61 -28.73 -1.36
C LYS A 343 4.23 -27.58 -2.30
N ALA A 344 2.97 -27.17 -2.31
CA ALA A 344 2.51 -26.08 -3.18
C ALA A 344 3.14 -24.73 -2.81
N ILE A 345 3.48 -24.48 -1.54
CA ILE A 345 4.27 -23.32 -1.12
C ILE A 345 5.70 -23.41 -1.67
N LYS A 346 6.38 -24.56 -1.48
CA LYS A 346 7.73 -24.81 -2.04
C LYS A 346 7.79 -24.67 -3.57
N GLU A 347 6.70 -25.00 -4.26
CA GLU A 347 6.56 -24.89 -5.72
C GLU A 347 6.06 -23.52 -6.19
N TYR A 348 5.90 -22.54 -5.29
CA TYR A 348 5.35 -21.20 -5.58
C TYR A 348 3.92 -21.18 -6.14
N ARG A 349 3.16 -22.25 -5.92
CA ARG A 349 1.74 -22.38 -6.32
C ARG A 349 0.80 -21.82 -5.27
N ILE A 350 1.25 -21.69 -4.03
CA ILE A 350 0.62 -20.91 -2.96
C ILE A 350 1.60 -19.81 -2.58
N SER A 351 1.30 -18.58 -2.98
CA SER A 351 2.20 -17.44 -2.87
C SER A 351 1.38 -16.15 -2.91
N GLY A 352 1.15 -15.57 -1.74
CA GLY A 352 0.50 -14.26 -1.58
C GLY A 352 1.47 -13.11 -1.39
N ASN A 353 0.92 -11.95 -1.02
CA ASN A 353 1.69 -10.83 -0.47
C ASN A 353 2.52 -11.29 0.74
N TYR A 354 3.54 -10.52 1.06
CA TYR A 354 4.50 -10.92 2.10
C TYR A 354 3.78 -11.20 3.43
N GLY A 355 4.07 -12.35 4.04
CA GLY A 355 3.44 -12.84 5.26
C GLY A 355 2.29 -13.84 5.02
N MET A 356 1.56 -13.79 3.90
CA MET A 356 0.36 -14.63 3.72
C MET A 356 0.69 -16.14 3.64
N HIS A 357 1.64 -16.51 2.80
CA HIS A 357 2.04 -17.91 2.62
C HIS A 357 2.97 -18.37 3.75
N GLN A 358 3.73 -17.45 4.36
CA GLN A 358 4.49 -17.70 5.58
C GLN A 358 3.59 -18.13 6.74
N LYS A 359 2.50 -17.38 6.98
CA LYS A 359 1.46 -17.76 7.95
C LYS A 359 0.86 -19.12 7.62
N THR A 360 0.56 -19.37 6.35
CA THR A 360 -0.01 -20.65 5.89
C THR A 360 0.95 -21.82 6.20
N LEU A 361 2.24 -21.65 5.91
CA LEU A 361 3.28 -22.64 6.18
C LEU A 361 3.39 -22.91 7.68
N LEU A 362 3.51 -21.86 8.50
CA LEU A 362 3.64 -21.99 9.95
C LEU A 362 2.42 -22.66 10.58
N THR A 363 1.22 -22.27 10.16
CA THR A 363 -0.04 -22.90 10.60
C THR A 363 -0.03 -24.39 10.25
N THR A 364 0.30 -24.74 9.00
CA THR A 364 0.33 -26.13 8.55
C THR A 364 1.37 -26.96 9.30
N ALA A 365 2.54 -26.39 9.59
CA ALA A 365 3.61 -27.06 10.33
C ALA A 365 3.29 -27.26 11.82
N ILE A 366 2.56 -26.33 12.45
CA ILE A 366 2.05 -26.53 13.82
C ILE A 366 0.98 -27.63 13.82
N VAL A 367 0.03 -27.56 12.87
CA VAL A 367 -1.08 -28.52 12.75
C VAL A 367 -0.60 -29.94 12.48
N SER A 368 0.46 -30.12 11.69
CA SER A 368 1.02 -31.43 11.37
C SER A 368 1.59 -32.15 12.60
N GLN A 369 1.97 -31.40 13.64
CA GLN A 369 2.73 -31.89 14.81
C GLN A 369 3.97 -32.72 14.42
N ASP A 370 4.55 -32.41 13.26
CA ASP A 370 5.81 -32.99 12.78
C ASP A 370 6.96 -32.07 13.21
N PRO A 371 7.81 -32.50 14.17
CA PRO A 371 8.86 -31.65 14.72
C PRO A 371 9.92 -31.26 13.69
N GLU A 372 10.22 -32.12 12.72
CA GLU A 372 11.20 -31.82 11.67
C GLU A 372 10.64 -30.81 10.67
N LEU A 373 9.36 -30.94 10.31
CA LEU A 373 8.68 -29.95 9.47
C LEU A 373 8.57 -28.59 10.17
N LEU A 374 8.23 -28.55 11.46
CA LEU A 374 8.15 -27.30 12.22
C LEU A 374 9.52 -26.62 12.30
N LYS A 375 10.58 -27.38 12.62
CA LYS A 375 11.95 -26.87 12.67
C LYS A 375 12.39 -26.31 11.31
N TRP A 376 12.17 -27.05 10.23
CA TRP A 376 12.47 -26.59 8.88
C TRP A 376 11.68 -25.33 8.51
N SER A 377 10.39 -25.29 8.86
CA SER A 377 9.53 -24.16 8.54
C SER A 377 9.98 -22.90 9.28
N ILE A 378 10.33 -22.99 10.56
CA ILE A 378 10.85 -21.84 11.33
C ILE A 378 12.17 -21.34 10.72
N ASP A 379 13.11 -22.24 10.42
CA ASP A 379 14.38 -21.85 9.80
C ASP A 379 14.17 -21.18 8.44
N TYR A 380 13.30 -21.76 7.59
CA TYR A 380 12.93 -21.16 6.31
C TYR A 380 12.32 -19.76 6.47
N LEU A 381 11.38 -19.59 7.41
CA LEU A 381 10.71 -18.31 7.66
C LEU A 381 11.63 -17.23 8.20
N LEU A 382 12.71 -17.60 8.89
CA LEU A 382 13.66 -16.63 9.46
C LEU A 382 14.79 -16.32 8.48
N HIS A 383 15.31 -17.33 7.77
CA HIS A 383 16.63 -17.26 7.13
C HIS A 383 16.64 -17.52 5.61
N ASN A 384 15.51 -17.85 4.98
CA ASN A 384 15.49 -18.02 3.51
C ASN A 384 15.92 -16.73 2.81
N THR A 385 16.72 -16.81 1.75
CA THR A 385 17.13 -15.63 0.98
C THR A 385 17.53 -15.97 -0.45
N GLY A 386 17.29 -15.05 -1.37
CA GLY A 386 17.75 -15.13 -2.76
C GLY A 386 16.85 -15.85 -3.76
N ASP A 387 15.63 -16.20 -3.35
CA ASP A 387 14.58 -16.69 -4.24
C ASP A 387 13.78 -15.53 -4.86
N ARG A 388 12.69 -15.13 -4.20
CA ARG A 388 11.81 -14.02 -4.55
C ARG A 388 11.66 -13.16 -3.30
N TYR A 389 11.52 -11.85 -3.44
CA TYR A 389 11.34 -10.96 -2.28
C TYR A 389 10.19 -11.41 -1.36
N THR A 390 9.12 -11.95 -1.95
CA THR A 390 7.95 -12.47 -1.20
C THR A 390 8.29 -13.64 -0.28
N HIS A 391 9.37 -14.38 -0.55
CA HIS A 391 9.84 -15.56 0.18
C HIS A 391 11.13 -15.28 0.96
N GLU A 392 11.57 -14.03 1.05
CA GLU A 392 12.67 -13.66 1.95
C GLU A 392 12.28 -13.97 3.40
N GLY A 393 13.21 -14.51 4.16
CA GLY A 393 13.06 -14.78 5.58
C GLY A 393 12.99 -13.46 6.36
N LEU A 394 12.33 -13.48 7.51
CA LEU A 394 12.05 -12.29 8.31
C LEU A 394 13.32 -11.51 8.70
N GLN A 395 14.45 -12.19 8.93
CA GLN A 395 15.72 -11.53 9.27
C GLN A 395 16.25 -10.64 8.14
N PHE A 396 15.98 -10.99 6.88
CA PHE A 396 16.33 -10.19 5.71
C PHE A 396 15.22 -9.22 5.35
N ALA A 397 13.97 -9.69 5.36
CA ALA A 397 12.82 -8.89 4.95
C ALA A 397 12.60 -7.66 5.84
N LEU A 398 12.75 -7.77 7.16
CA LEU A 398 12.57 -6.63 8.07
C LEU A 398 13.59 -5.51 7.82
N ALA A 399 14.78 -5.84 7.32
CA ALA A 399 15.78 -4.84 6.92
C ALA A 399 15.55 -4.34 5.48
N ASN A 400 15.23 -5.23 4.54
CA ASN A 400 15.26 -4.96 3.10
C ASN A 400 13.92 -4.54 2.51
N LEU A 401 12.79 -4.93 3.12
CA LEU A 401 11.44 -4.85 2.56
C LEU A 401 10.46 -4.05 3.42
N PHE A 402 10.94 -3.42 4.50
CA PHE A 402 10.16 -2.55 5.37
C PHE A 402 10.83 -1.18 5.55
N PHE A 403 10.02 -0.14 5.42
CA PHE A 403 10.40 1.21 5.80
C PHE A 403 10.60 1.26 7.31
N ARG A 404 11.50 2.13 7.79
CA ARG A 404 11.80 2.23 9.23
C ARG A 404 10.59 2.59 10.09
N GLU A 405 9.58 3.26 9.52
CA GLU A 405 8.33 3.57 10.21
C GLU A 405 7.47 2.31 10.46
N GLY A 406 7.85 1.14 9.94
CA GLY A 406 7.18 -0.15 10.13
C GLY A 406 6.23 -0.53 8.99
N MET A 407 6.37 0.08 7.81
CA MET A 407 5.49 -0.17 6.66
C MET A 407 6.18 -1.10 5.67
N GLY A 408 5.47 -2.12 5.16
CA GLY A 408 5.99 -2.94 4.05
C GLY A 408 6.28 -2.09 2.79
N HIS A 409 7.06 -2.59 1.85
CA HIS A 409 7.49 -1.81 0.67
C HIS A 409 6.47 -1.76 -0.49
N GLU A 410 5.26 -2.29 -0.36
CA GLU A 410 4.24 -2.35 -1.44
C GLU A 410 3.52 -1.01 -1.76
N SER A 411 4.24 0.11 -1.61
CA SER A 411 3.88 1.53 -1.88
C SER A 411 2.61 2.15 -1.26
N ALA A 412 1.51 1.40 -1.16
CA ALA A 412 0.19 1.88 -0.79
C ALA A 412 -0.14 1.56 0.68
N PRO A 413 -0.66 2.52 1.47
CA PRO A 413 -0.92 2.32 2.90
C PRO A 413 -1.80 1.09 3.21
N GLY A 414 -2.80 0.80 2.37
CA GLY A 414 -3.66 -0.37 2.54
C GLY A 414 -2.92 -1.70 2.39
N TYR A 415 -2.01 -1.79 1.42
CA TYR A 415 -1.19 -2.98 1.18
C TYR A 415 -0.08 -3.14 2.22
N HIS A 416 0.51 -2.03 2.68
CA HIS A 416 1.40 -2.04 3.85
C HIS A 416 0.69 -2.67 5.05
N PHE A 417 -0.55 -2.26 5.30
CA PHE A 417 -1.26 -2.76 6.47
C PHE A 417 -1.53 -4.25 6.42
N LEU A 418 -1.82 -4.78 5.23
CA LEU A 418 -1.96 -6.21 5.01
C LEU A 418 -0.70 -6.95 5.45
N TRP A 419 0.50 -6.49 5.04
CA TRP A 419 1.76 -7.10 5.45
C TRP A 419 1.94 -7.06 6.97
N ASN A 420 1.68 -5.90 7.57
CA ASN A 420 1.82 -5.70 9.01
C ASN A 420 0.92 -6.65 9.81
N GLN A 421 -0.31 -6.86 9.36
CA GLN A 421 -1.24 -7.80 9.97
C GLN A 421 -0.72 -9.25 9.88
N GLU A 422 -0.23 -9.66 8.70
CA GLU A 422 0.29 -11.01 8.51
C GLU A 422 1.57 -11.25 9.32
N VAL A 423 2.51 -10.30 9.33
CA VAL A 423 3.75 -10.39 10.12
C VAL A 423 3.49 -10.38 11.62
N ALA A 424 2.55 -9.55 12.12
CA ALA A 424 2.19 -9.55 13.53
C ALA A 424 1.62 -10.91 13.99
N ARG A 425 0.83 -11.59 13.14
CA ARG A 425 0.34 -12.94 13.42
C ARG A 425 1.47 -13.98 13.41
N ILE A 426 2.37 -13.89 12.45
CA ILE A 426 3.54 -14.78 12.39
C ILE A 426 4.40 -14.61 13.66
N CYS A 427 4.65 -13.39 14.11
CA CYS A 427 5.40 -13.12 15.33
C CYS A 427 4.71 -13.72 16.57
N ASP A 428 3.38 -13.61 16.68
CA ASP A 428 2.62 -14.24 17.77
C ASP A 428 2.74 -15.78 17.75
N TYR A 429 2.71 -16.40 16.57
CA TYR A 429 2.87 -17.85 16.44
C TYR A 429 4.30 -18.32 16.71
N LEU A 430 5.30 -17.57 16.23
CA LEU A 430 6.71 -17.82 16.51
C LEU A 430 7.02 -17.72 18.00
N LEU A 431 6.42 -16.76 18.70
CA LEU A 431 6.58 -16.62 20.15
C LEU A 431 6.11 -17.88 20.89
N ARG A 432 4.99 -18.47 20.48
CA ARG A 432 4.48 -19.74 21.04
C ARG A 432 5.39 -20.92 20.72
N ALA A 433 6.15 -20.84 19.62
CA ALA A 433 7.17 -21.81 19.24
C ALA A 433 8.56 -21.51 19.84
N GLY A 434 8.67 -20.52 20.74
CA GLY A 434 9.93 -20.18 21.44
C GLY A 434 10.83 -19.17 20.73
N VAL A 435 10.36 -18.53 19.65
CA VAL A 435 11.12 -17.51 18.90
C VAL A 435 10.49 -16.13 19.11
N ASN A 436 11.17 -15.25 19.84
CA ASN A 436 10.67 -13.90 20.12
C ASN A 436 11.21 -12.88 19.11
N LEU A 437 10.33 -12.30 18.29
CA LEU A 437 10.68 -11.20 17.37
C LEU A 437 10.13 -9.83 17.82
N PHE A 438 9.39 -9.74 18.92
CA PHE A 438 8.77 -8.49 19.37
C PHE A 438 9.79 -7.45 19.86
N GLU A 439 11.02 -7.86 20.15
CA GLU A 439 12.15 -6.98 20.47
C GLU A 439 12.74 -6.30 19.24
N HIS A 440 12.46 -6.79 18.03
CA HIS A 440 12.97 -6.18 16.80
C HIS A 440 12.30 -4.81 16.57
N PRO A 441 13.06 -3.73 16.34
CA PRO A 441 12.51 -2.38 16.20
C PRO A 441 11.42 -2.28 15.12
N ILE A 442 11.65 -2.80 13.91
CA ILE A 442 10.64 -2.83 12.85
C ILE A 442 9.35 -3.56 13.26
N VAL A 443 9.43 -4.68 14.00
CA VAL A 443 8.24 -5.42 14.48
C VAL A 443 7.44 -4.56 15.45
N ARG A 444 8.11 -3.85 16.36
CA ARG A 444 7.45 -2.86 17.24
C ARG A 444 6.74 -1.80 16.42
N ARG A 445 7.41 -1.26 15.40
CA ARG A 445 6.90 -0.19 14.53
C ARG A 445 5.64 -0.57 13.73
N LEU A 446 5.41 -1.87 13.47
CA LEU A 446 4.19 -2.36 12.79
C LEU A 446 2.90 -1.88 13.46
N PHE A 447 2.92 -1.70 14.78
CA PHE A 447 1.77 -1.34 15.61
C PHE A 447 1.56 0.19 15.76
N TYR A 448 2.60 1.00 15.57
CA TYR A 448 2.55 2.46 15.77
C TYR A 448 2.25 3.24 14.49
N TYR A 449 2.62 2.70 13.33
CA TYR A 449 2.46 3.45 12.08
C TYR A 449 1.00 3.89 11.77
N PRO A 450 -0.09 3.17 12.14
CA PRO A 450 -1.44 3.65 11.85
C PRO A 450 -1.75 5.00 12.50
N PHE A 451 -1.16 5.26 13.68
CA PHE A 451 -1.27 6.55 14.36
C PHE A 451 -0.45 7.64 13.67
N GLU A 452 0.77 7.31 13.22
CA GLU A 452 1.65 8.27 12.55
C GLU A 452 1.18 8.69 11.16
N MET A 453 0.53 7.76 10.43
CA MET A 453 0.00 7.96 9.09
C MET A 453 -1.33 8.75 9.07
N SER A 454 -2.04 8.84 10.21
CA SER A 454 -3.35 9.50 10.30
C SER A 454 -3.25 10.99 9.95
N ALA A 455 -3.66 11.43 8.76
CA ALA A 455 -3.59 12.83 8.35
C ALA A 455 -4.44 13.73 9.26
N ALA A 456 -5.72 13.40 9.40
CA ALA A 456 -6.67 14.03 10.31
C ALA A 456 -7.62 12.94 10.88
N LYS A 457 -8.43 13.24 11.89
CA LYS A 457 -9.38 12.27 12.46
C LYS A 457 -10.22 11.63 11.36
N GLY A 458 -10.09 10.31 11.25
CA GLY A 458 -10.82 9.49 10.29
C GLY A 458 -10.16 9.36 8.91
N PHE A 459 -8.97 9.94 8.69
CA PHE A 459 -8.30 9.96 7.40
C PHE A 459 -6.82 9.58 7.44
N THR A 460 -6.44 8.77 6.47
CA THR A 460 -5.11 8.34 6.05
C THR A 460 -4.95 8.80 4.59
N PRO A 461 -3.79 9.28 4.14
CA PRO A 461 -3.55 9.59 2.73
C PRO A 461 -3.83 8.40 1.83
N THR A 462 -4.36 8.70 0.66
CA THR A 462 -4.87 7.74 -0.33
C THR A 462 -3.81 7.53 -1.41
N ILE A 463 -2.59 7.23 -0.95
CA ILE A 463 -1.41 7.04 -1.81
C ILE A 463 -1.46 5.65 -2.43
N GLY A 464 -1.27 5.58 -3.75
CA GLY A 464 -1.32 4.31 -4.48
C GLY A 464 -2.70 3.66 -4.43
N ASP A 465 -2.73 2.32 -4.54
CA ASP A 465 -3.96 1.54 -4.48
C ASP A 465 -4.49 1.44 -3.04
N SER A 466 -4.98 2.54 -2.49
CA SER A 466 -5.59 2.62 -1.16
C SER A 466 -6.80 3.54 -1.16
N GLY A 467 -7.72 3.37 -0.21
CA GLY A 467 -8.85 4.27 0.02
C GLY A 467 -9.71 4.64 -1.21
N SER A 468 -10.34 5.80 -1.13
CA SER A 468 -11.15 6.43 -2.17
C SER A 468 -11.20 7.94 -1.98
N VAL A 469 -11.94 8.63 -2.84
CA VAL A 469 -12.15 10.09 -2.77
C VAL A 469 -12.93 10.55 -1.54
N GLU A 470 -13.66 9.67 -0.85
CA GLU A 470 -14.46 10.01 0.35
C GLU A 470 -13.95 9.36 1.63
N THR A 471 -13.38 8.16 1.53
CA THR A 471 -13.01 7.35 2.71
C THR A 471 -11.61 6.79 2.56
N SER A 472 -10.78 7.02 3.57
CA SER A 472 -9.44 6.45 3.61
C SER A 472 -9.01 6.33 5.07
N ARG A 473 -9.31 5.22 5.75
CA ARG A 473 -8.93 5.06 7.16
C ARG A 473 -8.26 3.71 7.39
N ILE A 474 -7.08 3.76 7.99
CA ILE A 474 -6.38 2.59 8.51
C ILE A 474 -6.38 2.68 10.02
N ASP A 475 -7.12 1.79 10.67
CA ASP A 475 -7.16 1.67 12.13
C ASP A 475 -6.42 0.40 12.57
N LEU A 476 -5.70 0.51 13.69
CA LEU A 476 -5.13 -0.66 14.35
C LEU A 476 -6.27 -1.55 14.89
N PRO A 477 -6.44 -2.80 14.42
CA PRO A 477 -7.52 -3.65 14.88
C PRO A 477 -7.27 -4.08 16.32
N ALA A 478 -8.36 -4.28 17.06
CA ALA A 478 -8.38 -4.67 18.47
C ALA A 478 -7.43 -5.85 18.82
N TRP A 479 -7.36 -6.87 17.96
CA TRP A 479 -6.48 -8.02 18.17
C TRP A 479 -4.99 -7.66 18.07
N MET A 480 -4.60 -6.75 17.16
CA MET A 480 -3.22 -6.26 17.08
C MET A 480 -2.90 -5.35 18.27
N ALA A 481 -3.84 -4.50 18.66
CA ALA A 481 -3.69 -3.65 19.85
C ALA A 481 -3.50 -4.51 21.12
N GLU A 482 -4.20 -5.64 21.24
CA GLU A 482 -4.01 -6.56 22.34
C GLU A 482 -2.61 -7.21 22.32
N ILE A 483 -2.13 -7.68 21.17
CA ILE A 483 -0.76 -8.20 21.03
C ILE A 483 0.22 -7.12 21.49
N ALA A 484 0.12 -5.92 20.92
CA ALA A 484 1.02 -4.81 21.26
C ALA A 484 0.95 -4.44 22.75
N TYR A 485 -0.23 -4.40 23.35
CA TYR A 485 -0.40 -4.08 24.76
C TYR A 485 0.24 -5.14 25.67
N ARG A 486 0.08 -6.43 25.33
CA ARG A 486 0.70 -7.53 26.09
C ARG A 486 2.23 -7.50 25.99
N GLN A 487 2.77 -7.18 24.82
CA GLN A 487 4.21 -7.21 24.58
C GLN A 487 4.92 -5.93 25.07
N TYR A 488 4.28 -4.76 24.96
CA TYR A 488 4.93 -3.47 25.20
C TYR A 488 4.38 -2.72 26.41
N GLY A 489 3.18 -3.05 26.91
CA GLY A 489 2.55 -2.36 28.04
C GLY A 489 2.17 -0.91 27.78
N ASP A 490 2.25 -0.43 26.53
CA ASP A 490 2.01 0.96 26.19
C ASP A 490 0.52 1.32 26.31
N SER A 491 0.23 2.34 27.13
CA SER A 491 -1.11 2.88 27.34
C SER A 491 -1.82 3.31 26.05
N LEU A 492 -1.09 3.61 24.97
CA LEU A 492 -1.64 3.96 23.65
C LEU A 492 -2.59 2.88 23.10
N PHE A 493 -2.30 1.61 23.36
CA PHE A 493 -3.10 0.49 22.84
C PHE A 493 -4.30 0.15 23.72
N TYR A 494 -4.28 0.55 25.00
CA TYR A 494 -5.32 0.19 25.96
C TYR A 494 -6.73 0.65 25.53
N PRO A 495 -6.97 1.88 25.03
CA PRO A 495 -8.28 2.31 24.53
C PRO A 495 -8.82 1.47 23.37
N LEU A 496 -7.96 0.80 22.60
CA LEU A 496 -8.33 0.02 21.42
C LEU A 496 -8.68 -1.44 21.75
N LEU A 497 -8.47 -1.88 23.00
CA LEU A 497 -8.84 -3.22 23.42
C LEU A 497 -10.36 -3.42 23.33
N PRO A 498 -10.83 -4.60 22.91
CA PRO A 498 -12.26 -4.86 22.78
C PRO A 498 -12.85 -5.03 24.18
N LYS A 499 -13.35 -3.93 24.75
CA LYS A 499 -13.94 -3.87 26.10
C LYS A 499 -15.20 -3.00 26.10
N PRO A 500 -16.24 -3.33 26.90
CA PRO A 500 -17.40 -2.46 27.06
C PRO A 500 -17.00 -1.12 27.68
N GLN A 501 -17.72 -0.05 27.34
CA GLN A 501 -17.44 1.27 27.91
C GLN A 501 -17.57 1.25 29.44
N GLY A 502 -16.52 1.68 30.14
CA GLY A 502 -16.47 1.69 31.60
C GLY A 502 -16.22 0.33 32.27
N ASN A 503 -15.96 -0.73 31.50
CA ASN A 503 -15.61 -2.05 32.03
C ASN A 503 -14.19 -2.46 31.57
N ALA A 504 -13.43 -3.11 32.46
CA ALA A 504 -12.11 -3.68 32.16
C ALA A 504 -12.20 -5.10 31.57
N GLU A 505 -13.38 -5.72 31.59
CA GLU A 505 -13.61 -7.05 31.04
C GLU A 505 -13.61 -7.06 29.50
N ARG A 506 -13.22 -8.22 28.96
CA ARG A 506 -13.18 -8.47 27.51
C ARG A 506 -14.58 -8.53 26.93
N ALA A 507 -14.82 -7.78 25.85
CA ALA A 507 -15.90 -8.03 24.92
C ALA A 507 -15.47 -9.09 23.89
N TYR A 508 -16.37 -10.03 23.59
CA TYR A 508 -16.16 -11.02 22.55
C TYR A 508 -16.66 -10.46 21.22
N THR A 509 -15.76 -10.27 20.27
CA THR A 509 -16.07 -9.75 18.93
C THR A 509 -15.97 -10.82 17.85
N GLY A 510 -15.38 -11.98 18.15
CA GLY A 510 -15.37 -13.14 17.27
C GLY A 510 -14.79 -14.40 17.90
N PHE A 511 -14.61 -15.44 17.07
CA PHE A 511 -14.18 -16.78 17.47
C PHE A 511 -12.92 -16.82 18.35
N ALA A 512 -11.84 -16.13 17.95
CA ALA A 512 -10.56 -16.19 18.65
C ALA A 512 -10.63 -15.62 20.08
N ASP A 513 -11.50 -14.63 20.33
CA ASP A 513 -11.63 -13.96 21.63
C ASP A 513 -12.06 -14.92 22.75
N LEU A 514 -12.81 -15.97 22.41
CA LEU A 514 -13.29 -16.99 23.36
C LEU A 514 -12.12 -17.81 23.94
N PHE A 515 -10.99 -17.89 23.25
CA PHE A 515 -9.81 -18.65 23.67
C PHE A 515 -8.83 -17.80 24.48
N LEU A 516 -8.89 -16.46 24.37
CA LEU A 516 -7.92 -15.55 24.97
C LEU A 516 -8.13 -15.35 26.48
N PRO A 517 -7.06 -15.17 27.28
CA PRO A 517 -7.18 -14.83 28.69
C PRO A 517 -7.69 -13.39 28.89
N ALA A 518 -7.90 -13.00 30.15
CA ALA A 518 -8.18 -11.61 30.51
C ALA A 518 -7.03 -10.68 30.06
N PHE A 519 -7.33 -9.39 29.88
CA PHE A 519 -6.31 -8.39 29.56
C PHE A 519 -5.33 -8.19 30.73
N PRO A 520 -4.10 -7.71 30.47
CA PRO A 520 -3.28 -7.13 31.52
C PRO A 520 -4.01 -5.99 32.26
N PRO A 521 -3.62 -5.66 33.52
CA PRO A 521 -4.24 -4.58 34.28
C PRO A 521 -4.19 -3.24 33.55
N ALA A 522 -5.22 -2.40 33.73
CA ALA A 522 -5.30 -1.07 33.14
C ALA A 522 -4.06 -0.21 33.45
N PRO A 523 -3.60 0.65 32.51
CA PRO A 523 -2.49 1.54 32.76
C PRO A 523 -2.85 2.55 33.86
N SER A 524 -1.87 2.97 34.64
CA SER A 524 -2.03 4.01 35.67
C SER A 524 -2.11 5.43 35.08
N THR A 525 -1.73 5.61 33.82
CA THR A 525 -1.71 6.88 33.11
C THR A 525 -2.58 6.84 31.86
N GLN A 526 -3.14 7.99 31.48
CA GLN A 526 -3.81 8.17 30.19
C GLN A 526 -2.79 8.05 29.04
N PRO A 527 -3.22 7.60 27.85
CA PRO A 527 -2.37 7.57 26.66
C PRO A 527 -1.96 8.99 26.25
N ASP A 528 -0.68 9.17 25.95
CA ASP A 528 -0.18 10.40 25.31
C ASP A 528 -0.32 10.29 23.79
N THR A 529 -1.31 10.97 23.24
CA THR A 529 -1.56 11.04 21.78
C THR A 529 -0.87 12.23 21.11
N SER A 530 -0.27 13.14 21.88
CA SER A 530 0.29 14.39 21.36
C SER A 530 1.35 14.22 20.26
N PRO A 531 2.20 13.17 20.25
CA PRO A 531 3.16 12.95 19.14
C PRO A 531 2.50 12.65 17.79
N TYR A 532 1.23 12.22 17.79
CA TYR A 532 0.48 11.84 16.59
C TYR A 532 -0.46 12.94 16.10
N GLU A 533 -0.66 14.00 16.91
CA GLU A 533 -1.53 15.13 16.57
C GLU A 533 -0.76 16.30 15.91
N ARG A 534 0.55 16.39 16.13
CA ARG A 534 1.43 17.38 15.48
C ARG A 534 1.75 17.03 14.02
N SER A 535 2.29 17.99 13.27
CA SER A 535 2.89 17.72 11.96
C SER A 535 3.96 16.62 12.06
N ARG A 536 4.01 15.71 11.09
CA ARG A 536 4.92 14.56 11.10
C ARG A 536 5.60 14.35 9.77
N LEU A 537 6.81 13.80 9.85
CA LEU A 537 7.62 13.38 8.73
C LEU A 537 7.83 11.86 8.80
N LEU A 538 7.32 11.13 7.82
CA LEU A 538 7.60 9.72 7.61
C LEU A 538 8.67 9.63 6.53
N GLY A 539 9.91 9.92 6.93
CA GLY A 539 10.97 10.27 5.98
C GLY A 539 11.45 9.13 5.09
N ASP A 540 11.41 7.86 5.54
CA ASP A 540 11.87 6.73 4.73
C ASP A 540 10.80 6.39 3.67
N TYR A 541 9.53 6.39 4.10
CA TYR A 541 8.38 6.34 3.20
C TYR A 541 8.28 7.55 2.27
N GLY A 542 8.80 8.70 2.67
CA GLY A 542 8.79 9.95 1.89
C GLY A 542 7.43 10.66 1.91
N LEU A 543 6.88 10.87 3.11
CA LEU A 543 5.62 11.58 3.31
C LEU A 543 5.76 12.67 4.38
N ALA A 544 5.40 13.90 4.02
CA ALA A 544 5.25 15.01 4.96
C ALA A 544 3.76 15.24 5.25
N ILE A 545 3.40 15.37 6.52
CA ILE A 545 2.03 15.66 6.99
C ILE A 545 2.06 16.94 7.82
N LEU A 546 1.40 18.00 7.32
CA LEU A 546 1.22 19.25 8.03
C LEU A 546 -0.12 19.20 8.76
N ARG A 547 -0.16 19.17 10.10
CA ARG A 547 -1.40 19.03 10.89
C ARG A 547 -1.73 20.26 11.73
N GLY A 548 -2.98 20.68 11.75
CA GLY A 548 -3.47 21.76 12.62
C GLY A 548 -4.90 21.53 13.10
N GLY A 549 -5.33 22.37 14.03
CA GLY A 549 -6.68 22.32 14.60
C GLY A 549 -6.91 21.14 15.53
N GLU A 550 -8.07 21.17 16.19
CA GLU A 550 -8.50 20.17 17.17
C GLU A 550 -9.96 19.78 16.90
N GLY A 551 -10.36 18.60 17.41
CA GLY A 551 -11.74 18.11 17.28
C GLY A 551 -12.25 18.11 15.83
N ASP A 552 -13.42 18.72 15.61
CA ASP A 552 -14.06 18.81 14.30
C ASP A 552 -13.40 19.83 13.36
N ASN A 553 -12.44 20.62 13.87
CA ASN A 553 -11.67 21.61 13.11
C ASN A 553 -10.27 21.12 12.74
N GLN A 554 -9.97 19.84 12.98
CA GLN A 554 -8.74 19.22 12.52
C GLN A 554 -8.61 19.35 11.00
N ARG A 555 -7.38 19.63 10.58
CA ARG A 555 -6.99 19.79 9.19
C ARG A 555 -5.59 19.25 8.98
N ALA A 556 -5.35 18.73 7.79
CA ALA A 556 -4.04 18.32 7.38
C ALA A 556 -3.82 18.49 5.88
N LEU A 557 -2.58 18.79 5.51
CA LEU A 557 -2.08 18.70 4.16
C LEU A 557 -0.99 17.65 4.12
N THR A 558 -1.05 16.74 3.15
CA THR A 558 0.04 15.79 2.89
C THR A 558 0.78 16.12 1.61
N LEU A 559 2.10 15.93 1.61
CA LEU A 559 2.95 15.98 0.41
C LEU A 559 3.71 14.66 0.29
N TYR A 560 3.44 13.92 -0.78
CA TYR A 560 4.08 12.63 -1.04
C TYR A 560 5.25 12.77 -2.00
N TYR A 561 6.44 12.41 -1.54
CA TYR A 561 7.69 12.41 -2.33
C TYR A 561 8.38 11.04 -2.28
N GLY A 562 7.68 10.01 -1.82
CA GLY A 562 8.22 8.68 -1.55
C GLY A 562 8.51 7.82 -2.76
N TRP A 563 9.08 6.65 -2.49
CA TRP A 563 9.21 5.59 -3.48
C TRP A 563 7.95 4.74 -3.54
N ALA A 564 7.59 4.31 -4.75
CA ALA A 564 6.34 3.60 -5.01
C ALA A 564 6.53 2.46 -6.03
N GLY A 565 7.77 1.99 -6.18
CA GLY A 565 8.13 0.93 -7.12
C GLY A 565 7.89 -0.49 -6.59
N GLY A 566 7.39 -0.67 -5.37
CA GLY A 566 7.24 -1.98 -4.73
C GLY A 566 5.97 -2.73 -5.11
N GLY A 567 5.21 -2.21 -6.06
CA GLY A 567 3.85 -2.65 -6.39
C GLY A 567 2.82 -1.64 -5.89
N HIS A 568 1.65 -1.58 -6.53
CA HIS A 568 0.49 -0.78 -6.10
C HIS A 568 0.73 0.74 -5.91
N GLY A 569 1.84 1.26 -6.42
CA GLY A 569 2.17 2.68 -6.43
C GLY A 569 1.65 3.40 -7.67
N HIS A 570 1.39 4.71 -7.54
CA HIS A 570 0.96 5.57 -8.64
C HIS A 570 2.09 6.49 -9.10
N TYR A 571 1.93 7.13 -10.27
CA TYR A 571 2.92 8.05 -10.84
C TYR A 571 2.65 9.49 -10.40
N ASP A 572 2.77 9.71 -9.09
CA ASP A 572 2.19 10.83 -8.35
C ASP A 572 3.21 11.58 -7.47
N ARG A 573 4.48 11.68 -7.87
CA ARG A 573 5.48 12.38 -7.03
C ARG A 573 5.12 13.85 -6.90
N LEU A 574 5.32 14.35 -5.68
CA LEU A 574 4.94 15.67 -5.21
C LEU A 574 3.43 15.90 -5.23
N ASN A 575 2.60 14.86 -5.24
CA ASN A 575 1.15 14.96 -5.05
C ASN A 575 0.80 15.50 -3.66
N ILE A 576 -0.31 16.23 -3.58
CA ILE A 576 -0.88 16.70 -2.31
C ILE A 576 -2.31 16.22 -2.11
N GLU A 577 -2.68 16.00 -0.86
CA GLU A 577 -4.08 15.85 -0.45
C GLU A 577 -4.36 16.84 0.70
N LEU A 578 -5.58 17.38 0.72
CA LEU A 578 -6.04 18.30 1.75
C LEU A 578 -7.25 17.72 2.49
N PHE A 579 -7.16 17.66 3.81
CA PHE A 579 -8.18 17.17 4.72
C PHE A 579 -8.57 18.30 5.66
N ALA A 580 -9.86 18.56 5.84
CA ALA A 580 -10.33 19.44 6.89
C ALA A 580 -11.81 19.21 7.16
N PHE A 581 -12.25 19.55 8.38
CA PHE A 581 -13.67 19.57 8.74
C PHE A 581 -14.37 18.23 8.50
N GLY A 582 -13.67 17.12 8.72
CA GLY A 582 -14.19 15.77 8.51
C GLY A 582 -14.37 15.38 7.04
N LYS A 583 -13.72 16.09 6.09
CA LYS A 583 -13.79 15.82 4.64
C LYS A 583 -12.40 15.81 3.99
N LYS A 584 -12.30 15.12 2.85
CA LYS A 584 -11.20 15.27 1.90
C LYS A 584 -11.55 16.42 0.94
N LEU A 585 -10.89 17.56 1.10
CA LEU A 585 -11.12 18.78 0.33
C LEU A 585 -10.38 18.80 -1.01
N LEU A 586 -9.20 18.17 -1.07
CA LEU A 586 -8.49 17.83 -2.30
C LEU A 586 -8.19 16.33 -2.24
N PRO A 587 -9.14 15.47 -2.68
CA PRO A 587 -9.03 14.01 -2.51
C PRO A 587 -8.25 13.33 -3.64
N ASP A 588 -7.30 12.45 -3.34
CA ASP A 588 -6.81 11.52 -4.37
C ASP A 588 -7.87 10.46 -4.74
N LEU A 589 -7.77 9.89 -5.94
CA LEU A 589 -8.66 8.87 -6.49
C LEU A 589 -8.56 7.56 -5.72
N GLY A 590 -7.34 7.15 -5.36
CA GLY A 590 -7.06 5.91 -4.66
C GLY A 590 -7.23 4.64 -5.49
N TYR A 591 -7.81 3.61 -4.88
CA TYR A 591 -7.82 2.26 -5.45
C TYR A 591 -8.55 2.19 -6.82
N PRO A 592 -7.94 1.57 -7.86
CA PRO A 592 -8.52 1.50 -9.21
C PRO A 592 -9.81 0.69 -9.29
N GLN A 593 -10.59 0.88 -10.35
CA GLN A 593 -11.77 0.02 -10.55
C GLN A 593 -11.35 -1.41 -10.85
N PHE A 594 -10.33 -1.62 -11.66
CA PHE A 594 -9.86 -2.95 -12.05
C PHE A 594 -8.40 -3.15 -11.64
N ALA A 595 -8.07 -4.32 -11.10
CA ALA A 595 -6.70 -4.70 -10.75
C ALA A 595 -6.00 -5.53 -11.86
N ALA A 596 -6.61 -5.56 -13.05
CA ALA A 596 -6.23 -6.41 -14.18
C ALA A 596 -6.15 -5.59 -15.48
N ASP A 597 -6.07 -6.28 -16.62
CA ASP A 597 -5.84 -5.69 -17.93
C ASP A 597 -7.06 -4.91 -18.48
N ASP A 598 -7.25 -3.70 -17.95
CA ASP A 598 -8.21 -2.67 -18.39
C ASP A 598 -7.42 -1.37 -18.70
N PRO A 599 -7.87 -0.52 -19.65
CA PRO A 599 -7.16 0.73 -19.96
C PRO A 599 -7.22 1.77 -18.83
N GLU A 600 -8.17 1.68 -17.91
CA GLU A 600 -8.40 2.69 -16.86
C GLU A 600 -7.23 2.83 -15.87
N PRO A 601 -6.68 1.76 -15.24
CA PRO A 601 -5.59 1.93 -14.29
C PRO A 601 -4.33 2.60 -14.88
N PRO A 602 -3.75 2.14 -16.02
CA PRO A 602 -2.55 2.78 -16.57
C PRO A 602 -2.82 4.10 -17.28
N GLY A 603 -4.04 4.32 -17.80
CA GLY A 603 -4.41 5.54 -18.53
C GLY A 603 -4.99 6.64 -17.65
N TRP A 604 -5.45 6.31 -16.43
CA TRP A 604 -6.15 7.21 -15.54
C TRP A 604 -5.74 7.02 -14.08
N THR A 605 -6.20 5.99 -13.35
CA THR A 605 -6.08 5.97 -11.87
C THR A 605 -4.65 6.15 -11.37
N THR A 606 -3.69 5.45 -12.00
CA THR A 606 -2.28 5.47 -11.61
C THR A 606 -1.47 6.55 -12.35
N HIS A 607 -2.13 7.33 -13.21
CA HIS A 607 -1.51 8.25 -14.16
C HIS A 607 -1.34 9.65 -13.56
N THR A 608 -0.21 10.30 -13.83
CA THR A 608 0.18 11.61 -13.27
C THR A 608 -0.90 12.70 -13.37
N ILE A 609 -1.61 12.78 -14.50
CA ILE A 609 -2.65 13.80 -14.73
C ILE A 609 -3.84 13.72 -13.76
N SER A 610 -4.08 12.55 -13.18
CA SER A 610 -5.18 12.30 -12.26
C SER A 610 -4.92 12.84 -10.85
N HIS A 611 -3.65 13.09 -10.52
CA HIS A 611 -3.19 13.50 -9.20
C HIS A 611 -2.98 15.02 -9.13
N CYS A 612 -2.95 15.57 -7.92
CA CYS A 612 -2.70 17.00 -7.68
C CYS A 612 -1.21 17.33 -7.84
N THR A 613 -0.64 17.18 -9.04
CA THR A 613 0.79 17.43 -9.36
C THR A 613 0.98 17.97 -10.79
N VAL A 614 2.22 18.14 -11.26
CA VAL A 614 2.54 18.66 -12.60
C VAL A 614 2.94 17.56 -13.57
N MET A 615 2.34 17.52 -14.75
CA MET A 615 2.75 16.67 -15.87
C MET A 615 3.58 17.45 -16.90
N ILE A 616 4.71 16.88 -17.34
CA ILE A 616 5.60 17.47 -18.36
C ILE A 616 5.42 16.75 -19.71
N ASP A 617 5.34 17.52 -20.79
CA ASP A 617 5.32 17.02 -22.18
C ASP A 617 4.20 16.02 -22.48
N VAL A 618 3.07 16.16 -21.78
CA VAL A 618 1.87 15.33 -21.99
C VAL A 618 2.21 13.84 -21.84
N GLN A 619 3.09 13.56 -20.88
CA GLN A 619 3.54 12.22 -20.54
C GLN A 619 3.53 12.02 -19.03
N ARG A 620 3.04 10.85 -18.62
CA ARG A 620 3.19 10.33 -17.26
C ARG A 620 4.65 10.44 -16.78
N GLN A 621 4.86 10.59 -15.47
CA GLN A 621 6.19 10.45 -14.85
C GLN A 621 6.86 9.14 -15.31
N ALA A 622 8.14 9.15 -15.66
CA ALA A 622 8.81 8.02 -16.30
C ALA A 622 9.02 6.81 -15.37
N ASN A 623 9.13 7.05 -14.06
CA ASN A 623 9.43 6.03 -13.07
C ASN A 623 8.76 6.36 -11.72
N LEU A 624 8.95 5.47 -10.74
CA LEU A 624 8.38 5.56 -9.40
C LEU A 624 9.50 5.84 -8.36
N ALA A 625 10.50 6.63 -8.74
CA ALA A 625 11.63 6.95 -7.86
C ALA A 625 11.20 7.89 -6.71
N ARG A 626 11.92 7.81 -5.59
CA ARG A 626 11.79 8.76 -4.48
C ARG A 626 12.34 10.14 -4.87
N GLY A 627 11.68 11.19 -4.39
CA GLY A 627 12.13 12.57 -4.40
C GLY A 627 13.01 12.93 -3.22
N ARG A 628 13.38 14.20 -3.09
CA ARG A 628 14.29 14.71 -2.06
C ARG A 628 13.59 15.76 -1.21
N LEU A 629 13.65 15.59 0.12
CA LEU A 629 13.25 16.62 1.06
C LEU A 629 14.33 17.69 1.17
N HIS A 630 13.97 18.96 1.04
CA HIS A 630 14.87 20.09 1.27
C HIS A 630 14.65 20.73 2.62
N ARG A 631 13.39 20.80 3.07
CA ARG A 631 13.02 21.46 4.34
C ARG A 631 11.66 21.00 4.85
N PHE A 632 11.57 20.84 6.16
CA PHE A 632 10.34 20.64 6.90
C PHE A 632 10.41 21.48 8.17
N ALA A 633 9.52 22.46 8.31
CA ALA A 633 9.55 23.42 9.40
C ALA A 633 8.12 23.75 9.84
N HIS A 634 7.88 23.90 11.14
CA HIS A 634 6.53 24.16 11.64
C HIS A 634 6.52 24.86 13.01
N THR A 635 5.40 25.54 13.24
CA THR A 635 4.98 26.18 14.48
C THR A 635 3.53 25.79 14.79
N GLY A 636 2.93 26.37 15.82
CA GLY A 636 1.51 26.15 16.13
C GLY A 636 0.53 26.67 15.07
N TRP A 637 0.93 27.66 14.25
CA TRP A 637 0.03 28.33 13.29
C TRP A 637 0.50 28.28 11.84
N ALA A 638 1.79 28.04 11.58
CA ALA A 638 2.35 28.00 10.23
C ALA A 638 3.26 26.79 10.05
N ARG A 639 3.08 26.07 8.94
CA ARG A 639 3.76 24.80 8.63
C ARG A 639 4.23 24.83 7.19
N PHE A 640 5.44 24.34 6.91
CA PHE A 640 6.09 24.45 5.62
C PHE A 640 6.83 23.15 5.24
N VAL A 641 6.69 22.75 3.97
CA VAL A 641 7.43 21.66 3.36
C VAL A 641 7.98 22.08 1.99
N ASP A 642 9.19 21.62 1.70
CA ASP A 642 9.88 21.82 0.42
C ASP A 642 10.50 20.50 -0.03
N ALA A 643 10.06 19.98 -1.18
CA ALA A 643 10.56 18.74 -1.74
C ALA A 643 10.67 18.80 -3.27
N SER A 644 11.61 18.04 -3.85
CA SER A 644 11.81 17.93 -5.30
C SER A 644 11.80 16.49 -5.77
N ALA A 645 11.57 16.27 -7.07
CA ALA A 645 11.52 14.93 -7.66
C ALA A 645 11.93 14.93 -9.14
N GLU A 646 13.01 15.63 -9.50
CA GLU A 646 13.49 15.74 -10.88
C GLU A 646 13.69 14.37 -11.56
N SER A 647 14.12 13.37 -10.78
CA SER A 647 14.42 12.01 -11.24
C SER A 647 13.24 11.27 -11.88
N VAL A 648 12.00 11.71 -11.64
CA VAL A 648 10.80 11.10 -12.27
C VAL A 648 10.62 11.54 -13.72
N TYR A 649 11.33 12.59 -14.16
CA TYR A 649 11.38 13.06 -15.54
C TYR A 649 12.85 13.13 -16.03
N PRO A 650 13.54 11.98 -16.11
CA PRO A 650 14.95 11.93 -16.47
C PRO A 650 15.18 12.58 -17.85
N ASP A 651 16.26 13.36 -17.96
CA ASP A 651 16.67 14.11 -19.14
C ASP A 651 15.65 15.16 -19.66
N ARG A 652 14.52 15.36 -18.97
CA ARG A 652 13.47 16.31 -19.35
C ARG A 652 13.33 17.45 -18.37
N ALA A 653 13.43 17.18 -17.06
CA ALA A 653 13.31 18.18 -16.01
C ALA A 653 14.68 18.46 -15.37
N SER A 654 15.10 19.72 -15.35
CA SER A 654 16.22 20.19 -14.54
C SER A 654 15.77 20.78 -13.21
N LEU A 655 14.47 21.09 -13.08
CA LEU A 655 13.82 21.53 -11.85
C LEU A 655 12.40 20.96 -11.80
N TYR A 656 12.06 20.30 -10.71
CA TYR A 656 10.71 19.80 -10.43
C TYR A 656 10.51 19.79 -8.92
N ARG A 657 10.15 20.96 -8.37
CA ARG A 657 10.21 21.24 -6.93
C ARG A 657 8.96 21.97 -6.46
N ARG A 658 8.40 21.50 -5.35
CA ARG A 658 7.15 21.99 -4.77
C ARG A 658 7.41 22.51 -3.35
N GLN A 659 6.99 23.74 -3.11
CA GLN A 659 7.00 24.41 -1.82
C GLN A 659 5.56 24.67 -1.39
N THR A 660 5.16 24.10 -0.25
CA THR A 660 3.78 24.24 0.23
C THR A 660 3.76 24.63 1.70
N ALA A 661 2.93 25.61 2.05
CA ALA A 661 2.75 26.09 3.41
C ALA A 661 1.29 26.10 3.84
N MET A 662 0.97 25.60 5.03
CA MET A 662 -0.38 25.67 5.63
C MET A 662 -0.38 26.66 6.80
N ILE A 663 -1.24 27.68 6.70
CA ILE A 663 -1.31 28.82 7.62
C ILE A 663 -2.70 28.91 8.25
N ASP A 664 -2.73 28.89 9.57
CA ASP A 664 -3.94 29.06 10.35
C ASP A 664 -4.29 30.55 10.48
N LEU A 665 -5.57 30.87 10.27
CA LEU A 665 -6.10 32.21 10.52
C LEU A 665 -6.52 32.34 11.99
N PRO A 666 -6.75 33.57 12.50
CA PRO A 666 -7.37 33.73 13.82
C PRO A 666 -8.75 33.06 13.87
N GLY A 667 -8.97 32.21 14.87
CA GLY A 667 -10.12 31.32 14.98
C GLY A 667 -9.85 29.91 14.42
N ASP A 668 -10.63 28.92 14.84
CA ASP A 668 -10.38 27.52 14.48
C ASP A 668 -11.11 27.06 13.21
N ASP A 669 -11.92 27.94 12.62
CA ASP A 669 -12.88 27.60 11.56
C ASP A 669 -12.37 27.89 10.15
N ALA A 670 -11.14 28.40 10.00
CA ALA A 670 -10.56 28.75 8.70
C ALA A 670 -9.03 28.71 8.67
N PHE A 671 -8.49 28.39 7.51
CA PHE A 671 -7.05 28.37 7.22
C PHE A 671 -6.83 28.53 5.71
N TYR A 672 -5.58 28.69 5.30
CA TYR A 672 -5.22 28.64 3.89
C TYR A 672 -3.90 27.90 3.66
N VAL A 673 -3.74 27.40 2.45
CA VAL A 673 -2.52 26.79 1.94
C VAL A 673 -1.96 27.66 0.83
N VAL A 674 -0.67 27.93 0.87
CA VAL A 674 0.09 28.52 -0.25
C VAL A 674 0.84 27.40 -0.92
N ASP A 675 0.63 27.21 -2.21
CA ASP A 675 1.28 26.18 -3.01
C ASP A 675 2.03 26.79 -4.19
N VAL A 676 3.34 26.53 -4.26
CA VAL A 676 4.22 27.01 -5.31
C VAL A 676 4.96 25.83 -5.93
N PHE A 677 4.78 25.63 -7.23
CA PHE A 677 5.42 24.55 -7.98
C PHE A 677 6.32 25.14 -9.08
N HIS A 678 7.63 24.97 -8.92
CA HIS A 678 8.61 25.39 -9.90
C HIS A 678 8.99 24.23 -10.82
N VAL A 679 8.89 24.46 -12.13
CA VAL A 679 9.23 23.46 -13.14
C VAL A 679 10.09 24.10 -14.22
N GLN A 680 11.21 23.44 -14.55
CA GLN A 680 12.06 23.79 -15.68
C GLN A 680 12.42 22.54 -16.45
N GLY A 681 12.15 22.56 -17.76
CA GLY A 681 12.24 21.36 -18.58
C GLY A 681 11.15 21.31 -19.64
N GLY A 682 11.27 20.37 -20.58
CA GLY A 682 10.24 20.11 -21.58
C GLY A 682 9.77 21.34 -22.38
N LYS A 683 8.57 21.24 -22.93
CA LYS A 683 7.92 22.26 -23.77
C LYS A 683 6.50 22.58 -23.34
N GLN A 684 5.87 21.74 -22.53
CA GLN A 684 4.51 21.97 -22.02
C GLN A 684 4.36 21.40 -20.60
N HIS A 685 3.68 22.14 -19.74
CA HIS A 685 3.44 21.79 -18.35
C HIS A 685 1.94 21.85 -18.04
N HIS A 686 1.43 20.85 -17.34
CA HIS A 686 0.03 20.75 -16.91
C HIS A 686 -0.01 20.57 -15.39
N TYR A 687 -0.36 21.61 -14.65
CA TYR A 687 -0.55 21.54 -13.20
C TYR A 687 -2.01 21.25 -12.89
N SER A 688 -2.28 20.06 -12.37
CA SER A 688 -3.61 19.55 -12.10
C SER A 688 -3.98 19.77 -10.62
N LEU A 689 -5.17 20.30 -10.37
CA LEU A 689 -5.86 20.28 -9.08
C LEU A 689 -7.29 19.79 -9.32
N HIS A 690 -7.88 19.10 -8.35
CA HIS A 690 -9.26 18.64 -8.48
C HIS A 690 -10.05 18.78 -7.18
N LEU A 691 -11.35 19.04 -7.36
CA LEU A 691 -12.31 19.32 -6.32
C LEU A 691 -13.32 18.17 -6.22
N PRO A 692 -13.84 17.87 -5.01
CA PRO A 692 -14.95 16.95 -4.85
C PRO A 692 -16.17 17.38 -5.66
N THR A 693 -17.05 16.44 -5.98
CA THR A 693 -18.28 16.71 -6.75
C THR A 693 -19.17 17.74 -6.04
N ALA A 694 -19.23 18.96 -6.58
CA ALA A 694 -20.28 19.95 -6.31
C ALA A 694 -20.26 21.03 -7.41
N GLU A 695 -21.17 22.00 -7.32
CA GLU A 695 -21.13 23.20 -8.16
C GLU A 695 -19.91 24.06 -7.81
N VAL A 696 -19.12 24.42 -8.82
CA VAL A 696 -17.98 25.34 -8.71
C VAL A 696 -18.30 26.64 -9.41
N LEU A 697 -18.06 27.75 -8.72
CA LEU A 697 -18.26 29.10 -9.24
C LEU A 697 -16.92 29.75 -9.55
N TYR A 698 -16.77 30.24 -10.78
CA TYR A 698 -15.57 30.95 -11.21
C TYR A 698 -15.75 32.47 -11.11
N LYS A 699 -14.71 33.19 -10.66
CA LYS A 699 -14.66 34.65 -10.63
C LYS A 699 -13.33 35.14 -11.17
N GLY A 700 -13.37 36.10 -12.10
CA GLY A 700 -12.17 36.66 -12.73
C GLY A 700 -11.70 35.89 -13.97
N ILE A 701 -12.36 34.79 -14.31
CA ILE A 701 -12.21 34.04 -15.55
C ILE A 701 -13.60 33.62 -16.05
N ALA A 702 -13.76 33.51 -17.37
CA ALA A 702 -14.99 33.04 -17.99
C ALA A 702 -14.65 31.81 -18.84
N PHE A 703 -15.11 30.64 -18.41
CA PHE A 703 -15.04 29.44 -19.21
C PHE A 703 -16.19 29.43 -20.22
N PRO A 704 -15.94 29.04 -21.48
CA PRO A 704 -17.00 28.80 -22.45
C PRO A 704 -17.80 27.56 -22.06
N GLU A 705 -18.93 27.33 -22.75
CA GLU A 705 -19.66 26.07 -22.63
C GLU A 705 -18.75 24.86 -22.92
N PRO A 706 -18.93 23.73 -22.21
CA PRO A 706 -18.10 22.55 -22.40
C PRO A 706 -18.24 21.99 -23.81
N ARG A 707 -17.09 21.72 -24.47
CA ARG A 707 -17.09 21.04 -25.76
C ARG A 707 -17.36 19.54 -25.60
N PRO A 708 -17.99 18.88 -26.59
CA PRO A 708 -18.21 17.43 -26.53
C PRO A 708 -16.89 16.65 -26.56
N GLY A 709 -16.97 15.37 -26.19
CA GLY A 709 -15.85 14.44 -26.24
C GLY A 709 -14.95 14.52 -25.02
N THR A 710 -13.64 14.39 -25.25
CA THR A 710 -12.61 14.34 -24.20
C THR A 710 -11.59 15.45 -24.36
N LEU A 711 -10.73 15.67 -23.36
CA LEU A 711 -9.64 16.63 -23.48
C LEU A 711 -8.71 16.29 -24.65
N ALA A 712 -8.57 15.01 -24.99
CA ALA A 712 -7.81 14.54 -26.16
C ALA A 712 -8.38 14.98 -27.53
N GLY A 713 -9.66 15.34 -27.59
CA GLY A 713 -10.34 15.78 -28.81
C GLY A 713 -11.84 15.46 -28.79
N GLU A 714 -12.60 16.13 -29.64
CA GLU A 714 -14.05 15.94 -29.75
C GLU A 714 -14.41 14.51 -30.21
N ASP A 715 -13.63 13.98 -31.15
CA ASP A 715 -13.83 12.64 -31.72
C ASP A 715 -13.07 11.52 -30.99
N VAL A 716 -12.36 11.84 -29.89
CA VAL A 716 -11.60 10.84 -29.14
C VAL A 716 -12.50 10.22 -28.06
N PRO A 717 -12.83 8.91 -28.17
CA PRO A 717 -13.67 8.25 -27.18
C PRO A 717 -13.02 8.19 -25.80
N PHE A 718 -13.87 8.19 -24.78
CA PHE A 718 -13.44 8.03 -23.40
C PHE A 718 -12.60 6.75 -23.21
N GLY A 719 -11.47 6.89 -22.54
CA GLY A 719 -10.57 5.79 -22.18
C GLY A 719 -9.75 5.22 -23.34
N LYS A 720 -9.78 5.85 -24.52
CA LYS A 720 -8.96 5.44 -25.67
C LYS A 720 -7.51 5.93 -25.51
N MET A 721 -6.54 5.02 -25.63
CA MET A 721 -5.09 5.34 -25.66
C MET A 721 -4.67 5.94 -27.02
N TYR A 722 -5.27 7.08 -27.39
CA TYR A 722 -5.20 7.67 -28.73
C TYR A 722 -3.79 8.09 -29.18
N ASP A 723 -2.91 8.38 -28.23
CA ASP A 723 -1.55 8.87 -28.39
C ASP A 723 -0.49 7.77 -28.20
N ASP A 724 -0.91 6.51 -28.20
CA ASP A 724 -0.03 5.34 -28.22
C ASP A 724 -0.42 4.42 -29.39
N PRO A 725 0.30 4.44 -30.52
CA PRO A 725 -0.02 3.63 -31.68
C PRO A 725 -0.09 2.12 -31.40
N GLN A 726 0.66 1.62 -30.40
CA GLN A 726 0.65 0.20 -30.05
C GLN A 726 -0.61 -0.18 -29.27
N ARG A 727 -1.19 0.77 -28.53
CA ARG A 727 -2.32 0.52 -27.61
C ARG A 727 -3.64 1.17 -28.04
N ALA A 728 -3.63 2.05 -29.04
CA ALA A 728 -4.81 2.81 -29.49
C ALA A 728 -6.01 1.95 -29.90
N ASN A 729 -5.75 0.72 -30.38
CA ASN A 729 -6.77 -0.27 -30.75
C ASN A 729 -6.58 -1.61 -30.01
N ALA A 730 -5.79 -1.62 -28.93
CA ALA A 730 -5.54 -2.84 -28.17
C ALA A 730 -6.75 -3.21 -27.32
N THR A 731 -7.02 -4.50 -27.21
CA THR A 731 -8.03 -5.10 -26.33
C THR A 731 -7.41 -5.67 -25.04
N SER A 732 -6.08 -5.65 -24.95
CA SER A 732 -5.25 -6.17 -23.85
C SER A 732 -3.84 -5.57 -23.91
N GLY A 733 -3.06 -5.65 -22.83
CA GLY A 733 -1.68 -5.20 -22.79
C GLY A 733 -1.53 -3.70 -22.54
N PHE A 734 -2.42 -3.12 -21.75
CA PHE A 734 -2.44 -1.67 -21.48
C PHE A 734 -1.27 -1.21 -20.58
N HIS A 735 -0.66 -2.14 -19.84
CA HIS A 735 0.51 -1.87 -19.03
C HIS A 735 1.64 -1.24 -19.85
N GLY A 736 2.26 -0.19 -19.31
CA GLY A 736 3.34 0.55 -19.96
C GLY A 736 2.89 1.71 -20.84
N TYR A 737 1.60 2.07 -20.87
CA TYR A 737 1.15 3.35 -21.43
C TYR A 737 1.83 4.53 -20.72
N THR A 738 2.31 5.49 -21.50
CA THR A 738 3.03 6.69 -21.03
C THR A 738 2.50 7.97 -21.66
N GLY A 739 1.36 7.91 -22.35
CA GLY A 739 0.77 9.06 -23.03
C GLY A 739 0.20 10.10 -22.06
N SER A 740 -0.84 10.78 -22.50
CA SER A 740 -1.44 11.92 -21.82
C SER A 740 -2.42 11.56 -20.70
N GLY A 741 -3.17 10.46 -20.87
CA GLY A 741 -4.37 10.19 -20.08
C GLY A 741 -5.56 11.14 -20.39
N PHE A 742 -5.44 12.05 -21.36
CA PHE A 742 -6.46 13.08 -21.63
C PHE A 742 -7.80 12.53 -22.13
N ALA A 743 -7.81 11.31 -22.66
CA ALA A 743 -9.05 10.63 -23.04
C ALA A 743 -9.94 10.24 -21.84
N PHE A 744 -9.47 10.38 -20.61
CA PHE A 744 -10.25 10.15 -19.40
C PHE A 744 -10.85 11.42 -18.79
N LEU A 745 -10.52 12.58 -19.35
CA LEU A 745 -11.06 13.88 -18.96
C LEU A 745 -12.16 14.28 -19.95
N THR A 746 -13.35 14.58 -19.45
CA THR A 746 -14.55 14.86 -20.28
C THR A 746 -15.06 16.27 -20.09
N ASN A 747 -15.90 16.74 -21.02
CA ASN A 747 -16.51 18.07 -20.99
C ASN A 747 -15.49 19.21 -20.77
N PRO A 748 -14.36 19.23 -21.52
CA PRO A 748 -13.34 20.25 -21.31
C PRO A 748 -13.84 21.64 -21.71
N GLN A 749 -13.42 22.63 -20.93
CA GLN A 749 -13.63 24.05 -21.17
C GLN A 749 -12.26 24.73 -21.05
N GLU A 750 -11.92 25.61 -21.99
CA GLU A 750 -10.61 26.26 -22.00
C GLU A 750 -10.77 27.78 -21.97
N ALA A 751 -10.01 28.42 -21.09
CA ALA A 751 -9.92 29.87 -20.98
C ALA A 751 -8.46 30.29 -20.75
N GLN A 752 -8.12 31.52 -21.07
CA GLN A 752 -6.78 32.07 -20.83
C GLN A 752 -6.85 33.20 -19.82
N SER A 753 -5.88 33.27 -18.91
CA SER A 753 -5.73 34.40 -18.00
C SER A 753 -4.26 34.65 -17.68
N ASP A 754 -3.91 35.94 -17.60
CA ASP A 754 -2.67 36.49 -17.04
C ASP A 754 -2.96 37.25 -15.72
N ARG A 755 -4.21 37.26 -15.27
CA ARG A 755 -4.68 37.93 -14.04
C ARG A 755 -5.16 36.91 -13.01
N PRO A 756 -5.08 37.25 -11.69
CA PRO A 756 -5.65 36.44 -10.64
C PRO A 756 -7.14 36.16 -10.84
N TRP A 757 -7.54 34.92 -10.58
CA TRP A 757 -8.93 34.47 -10.63
C TRP A 757 -9.18 33.42 -9.55
N LEU A 758 -10.44 33.06 -9.31
CA LEU A 758 -10.82 32.19 -8.20
C LEU A 758 -11.86 31.14 -8.64
N ALA A 759 -11.68 29.91 -8.16
CA ALA A 759 -12.69 28.84 -8.20
C ALA A 759 -13.24 28.63 -6.79
N SER A 760 -14.56 28.70 -6.61
CA SER A 760 -15.24 28.57 -5.32
C SER A 760 -16.13 27.34 -5.30
N TRP A 761 -15.87 26.45 -4.35
CA TRP A 761 -16.64 25.25 -4.10
C TRP A 761 -17.36 25.34 -2.75
N ARG A 762 -18.54 24.72 -2.68
CA ARG A 762 -19.36 24.66 -1.48
C ARG A 762 -19.99 23.29 -1.31
N GLN A 763 -19.85 22.73 -0.12
CA GLN A 763 -20.63 21.59 0.37
C GLN A 763 -21.04 21.88 1.81
N ASP A 764 -22.35 21.87 2.07
CA ASP A 764 -22.91 22.17 3.39
C ASP A 764 -22.40 23.53 3.96
N ASP A 765 -21.81 23.52 5.15
CA ASP A 765 -21.17 24.68 5.79
C ASP A 765 -19.72 24.88 5.35
N ILE A 766 -19.11 23.91 4.67
CA ILE A 766 -17.72 23.98 4.21
C ILE A 766 -17.64 24.84 2.93
N ARG A 767 -16.62 25.68 2.88
CA ARG A 767 -16.23 26.50 1.73
C ARG A 767 -14.78 26.22 1.40
N LEU A 768 -14.51 25.97 0.13
CA LEU A 768 -13.15 25.83 -0.41
C LEU A 768 -13.00 26.82 -1.56
N ARG A 769 -11.94 27.62 -1.56
CA ARG A 769 -11.61 28.50 -2.68
C ARG A 769 -10.19 28.27 -3.12
N ILE A 770 -9.98 28.19 -4.43
CA ILE A 770 -8.65 28.15 -5.03
C ILE A 770 -8.44 29.48 -5.76
N HIS A 771 -7.51 30.28 -5.25
CA HIS A 771 -7.05 31.51 -5.89
C HIS A 771 -5.85 31.19 -6.77
N TRP A 772 -6.03 31.33 -8.08
CA TRP A 772 -4.99 31.11 -9.07
C TRP A 772 -4.24 32.42 -9.31
N LEU A 773 -2.92 32.38 -9.27
CA LEU A 773 -2.04 33.54 -9.44
C LEU A 773 -1.08 33.30 -10.62
N PRO A 774 -1.52 33.54 -11.87
CA PRO A 774 -0.66 33.36 -13.04
C PRO A 774 0.61 34.22 -12.93
N THR A 775 1.79 33.61 -13.03
CA THR A 775 3.09 34.33 -13.10
C THR A 775 3.46 34.75 -14.51
N GLN A 776 2.71 34.25 -15.49
CA GLN A 776 2.83 34.47 -16.92
C GLN A 776 1.44 34.23 -17.55
N PRO A 777 1.20 34.56 -18.83
CA PRO A 777 -0.01 34.13 -19.51
C PRO A 777 -0.15 32.60 -19.48
N MET A 778 -1.25 32.09 -18.93
CA MET A 778 -1.53 30.66 -18.84
C MET A 778 -2.91 30.33 -19.39
N ARG A 779 -3.05 29.13 -19.94
CA ARG A 779 -4.36 28.54 -20.22
C ARG A 779 -4.83 27.78 -18.99
N PHE A 780 -6.13 27.76 -18.78
CA PHE A 780 -6.80 27.01 -17.74
C PHE A 780 -7.84 26.11 -18.39
N ILE A 781 -7.93 24.89 -17.89
CA ILE A 781 -8.81 23.85 -18.42
C ILE A 781 -9.69 23.38 -17.26
N ALA A 782 -11.00 23.54 -17.39
CA ALA A 782 -11.98 22.94 -16.48
C ALA A 782 -12.58 21.71 -17.15
N CYS A 783 -12.55 20.55 -16.48
CA CYS A 783 -13.06 19.30 -17.05
C CYS A 783 -13.46 18.30 -15.95
N ASN A 784 -14.11 17.22 -16.37
CA ASN A 784 -14.59 16.17 -15.48
C ASN A 784 -13.68 14.94 -15.55
N GLY A 785 -13.18 14.50 -14.40
CA GLY A 785 -12.52 13.21 -14.22
C GLY A 785 -13.31 12.35 -13.24
N TYR A 786 -13.19 11.02 -13.33
CA TYR A 786 -14.06 10.12 -12.57
C TYR A 786 -13.27 9.30 -11.55
N PRO A 787 -13.79 9.12 -10.32
CA PRO A 787 -13.20 8.20 -9.36
C PRO A 787 -13.44 6.74 -9.76
N LYS A 788 -13.05 5.80 -8.89
CA LYS A 788 -13.46 4.39 -8.97
C LYS A 788 -14.94 4.28 -9.30
N GLY A 789 -15.34 3.30 -10.10
CA GLY A 789 -16.70 3.21 -10.67
C GLY A 789 -16.86 4.00 -11.97
N ASN A 790 -15.88 4.84 -12.32
CA ASN A 790 -15.86 5.64 -13.54
C ASN A 790 -17.16 6.47 -13.65
N ARG A 791 -17.80 6.52 -14.82
CA ARG A 791 -19.06 7.24 -15.07
C ARG A 791 -20.26 6.76 -14.25
N ALA A 792 -20.16 5.66 -13.49
CA ALA A 792 -21.20 5.26 -12.55
C ALA A 792 -21.21 6.12 -11.28
N ASN A 793 -20.10 6.79 -10.96
CA ASN A 793 -19.97 7.70 -9.85
C ASN A 793 -19.91 9.15 -10.34
N PRO A 794 -20.32 10.12 -9.50
CA PRO A 794 -20.23 11.53 -9.87
C PRO A 794 -18.79 11.95 -10.18
N PRO A 795 -18.57 12.83 -11.17
CA PRO A 795 -17.23 13.28 -11.54
C PRO A 795 -16.65 14.21 -10.46
N LEU A 796 -15.33 14.20 -10.34
CA LEU A 796 -14.57 15.28 -9.76
C LEU A 796 -14.36 16.38 -10.81
N GLU A 797 -14.32 17.62 -10.36
CA GLU A 797 -14.00 18.76 -11.22
C GLU A 797 -12.49 19.01 -11.20
N TYR A 798 -11.85 18.86 -12.35
CA TYR A 798 -10.43 19.10 -12.57
C TYR A 798 -10.23 20.52 -13.09
N LEU A 799 -9.30 21.24 -12.46
CA LEU A 799 -8.82 22.56 -12.86
C LEU A 799 -7.33 22.45 -13.18
N ILE A 800 -6.99 22.52 -14.46
CA ILE A 800 -5.63 22.29 -14.95
C ILE A 800 -5.07 23.60 -15.48
N ALA A 801 -3.98 24.09 -14.90
CA ALA A 801 -3.20 25.19 -15.46
C ALA A 801 -2.20 24.65 -16.50
N HIS A 802 -2.19 25.23 -17.69
CA HIS A 802 -1.40 24.79 -18.83
C HIS A 802 -0.55 25.95 -19.38
N THR A 803 0.75 25.67 -19.54
CA THR A 803 1.72 26.54 -20.22
C THR A 803 2.47 25.77 -21.29
N GLN A 804 2.77 26.42 -22.41
CA GLN A 804 3.52 25.83 -23.53
C GLN A 804 4.56 26.83 -24.06
N ALA A 805 5.73 26.34 -24.45
CA ALA A 805 6.76 27.15 -25.10
C ALA A 805 6.40 27.45 -26.57
N GLU A 806 6.65 28.68 -27.01
CA GLU A 806 6.44 29.11 -28.41
C GLU A 806 7.63 28.78 -29.33
N GLY A 807 8.74 28.28 -28.78
CA GLY A 807 10.00 28.06 -29.51
C GLY A 807 10.74 26.76 -29.14
N ALA A 808 12.03 26.72 -29.44
CA ALA A 808 12.88 25.55 -29.16
C ALA A 808 13.45 25.52 -27.73
N GLU A 809 13.37 26.63 -26.99
CA GLU A 809 13.88 26.74 -25.63
C GLU A 809 13.06 25.90 -24.64
N SER A 810 13.75 25.46 -23.59
CA SER A 810 13.13 24.72 -22.48
C SER A 810 12.17 25.63 -21.71
N LEU A 811 10.97 25.13 -21.41
CA LEU A 811 9.97 25.89 -20.70
C LEU A 811 10.34 26.02 -19.21
N ARG A 812 10.14 27.22 -18.65
CA ARG A 812 10.15 27.45 -17.21
C ARG A 812 8.79 27.98 -16.79
N SER A 813 8.19 27.35 -15.78
CA SER A 813 6.89 27.72 -15.23
C SER A 813 6.98 27.79 -13.71
N THR A 814 6.24 28.72 -13.11
CA THR A 814 6.00 28.78 -11.67
C THR A 814 4.50 28.83 -11.44
N PHE A 815 3.94 27.73 -10.98
CA PHE A 815 2.51 27.66 -10.66
C PHE A 815 2.31 28.13 -9.24
N VAL A 816 1.38 29.07 -9.04
CA VAL A 816 1.08 29.63 -7.72
C VAL A 816 -0.43 29.55 -7.47
N ALA A 817 -0.80 28.87 -6.39
CA ALA A 817 -2.18 28.78 -5.91
C ALA A 817 -2.27 29.09 -4.41
N VAL A 818 -3.34 29.76 -4.00
CA VAL A 818 -3.73 29.90 -2.59
C VAL A 818 -5.07 29.19 -2.37
N ILE A 819 -5.08 28.14 -1.54
CA ILE A 819 -6.23 27.30 -1.28
C ILE A 819 -6.79 27.67 0.10
N GLU A 820 -7.94 28.32 0.14
CA GLU A 820 -8.64 28.75 1.35
C GLU A 820 -9.71 27.72 1.73
N ALA A 821 -9.75 27.29 2.99
CA ALA A 821 -10.83 26.44 3.50
C ALA A 821 -11.43 27.02 4.78
N SER A 822 -12.77 27.02 4.88
CA SER A 822 -13.48 27.54 6.05
C SER A 822 -14.87 26.91 6.26
N ARG A 823 -15.39 26.96 7.50
CA ARG A 823 -16.81 26.63 7.82
C ARG A 823 -17.74 27.84 7.86
N SER A 824 -17.18 29.05 7.86
CA SER A 824 -17.92 30.31 7.91
C SER A 824 -17.84 31.09 6.59
N THR A 825 -18.25 32.37 6.60
CA THR A 825 -18.01 33.26 5.47
C THR A 825 -16.51 33.30 5.19
N PRO A 826 -16.06 32.97 3.96
CA PRO A 826 -14.64 32.72 3.81
C PRO A 826 -13.83 34.01 4.00
N PRO A 827 -12.82 33.98 4.88
CA PRO A 827 -12.16 35.15 5.44
C PRO A 827 -11.32 35.98 4.46
N ILE A 828 -10.78 35.38 3.40
CA ILE A 828 -9.90 36.04 2.44
C ILE A 828 -10.73 36.94 1.52
N ARG A 829 -10.31 38.21 1.47
CA ARG A 829 -10.90 39.28 0.67
C ARG A 829 -10.16 39.46 -0.66
N SER A 830 -8.84 39.36 -0.64
CA SER A 830 -8.00 39.45 -1.84
C SER A 830 -6.68 38.73 -1.67
N VAL A 831 -6.15 38.23 -2.79
CA VAL A 831 -4.84 37.62 -2.91
C VAL A 831 -4.13 38.23 -4.12
N ARG A 832 -2.87 38.61 -3.99
CA ARG A 832 -2.07 39.09 -5.13
C ARG A 832 -0.59 38.77 -4.97
N LEU A 833 0.10 38.62 -6.10
CA LEU A 833 1.56 38.58 -6.14
C LEU A 833 2.11 39.98 -5.84
N LEU A 834 3.18 40.04 -5.05
CA LEU A 834 3.95 41.25 -4.81
C LEU A 834 5.16 41.30 -5.77
N PRO A 835 5.46 42.45 -6.37
CA PRO A 835 6.67 42.59 -7.17
C PRO A 835 7.91 42.52 -6.26
N LEU A 836 9.00 41.97 -6.81
CA LEU A 836 10.26 41.77 -6.11
C LEU A 836 11.36 42.64 -6.73
N SER A 837 12.26 43.14 -5.89
CA SER A 837 13.49 43.81 -6.31
C SER A 837 14.73 43.10 -5.73
N PRO A 838 15.62 42.52 -6.56
CA PRO A 838 15.47 42.31 -7.99
C PRO A 838 14.34 41.31 -8.31
N ALA A 839 13.78 41.40 -9.52
CA ALA A 839 12.82 40.41 -10.00
C ALA A 839 13.51 39.05 -10.21
N GLY A 840 12.81 37.95 -9.89
CA GLY A 840 13.34 36.60 -10.06
C GLY A 840 12.24 35.55 -10.07
N ALA A 841 12.46 34.45 -10.79
CA ALA A 841 11.49 33.35 -10.93
C ALA A 841 11.63 32.28 -9.84
N ASP A 842 12.66 32.35 -9.00
CA ASP A 842 12.93 31.42 -7.90
C ASP A 842 12.28 31.84 -6.57
N THR A 843 11.72 33.05 -6.51
CA THR A 843 11.11 33.60 -5.31
C THR A 843 9.71 34.10 -5.64
N VAL A 844 8.74 33.76 -4.79
CA VAL A 844 7.36 34.19 -4.87
C VAL A 844 6.99 34.90 -3.57
N ALA A 845 6.41 36.10 -3.68
CA ALA A 845 5.82 36.82 -2.56
C ALA A 845 4.33 37.07 -2.81
N ILE A 846 3.50 36.75 -1.82
CA ILE A 846 2.05 36.81 -1.92
C ILE A 846 1.51 37.64 -0.76
N GLU A 847 0.68 38.63 -1.06
CA GLU A 847 -0.14 39.33 -0.08
C GLU A 847 -1.52 38.68 -0.02
N ILE A 848 -1.94 38.29 1.18
CA ILE A 848 -3.26 37.75 1.49
C ILE A 848 -3.95 38.71 2.46
N VAL A 849 -5.02 39.37 2.01
CA VAL A 849 -5.85 40.22 2.87
C VAL A 849 -7.04 39.43 3.35
N HIS A 850 -7.22 39.31 4.66
CA HIS A 850 -8.29 38.54 5.28
C HIS A 850 -9.07 39.37 6.31
N ARG A 851 -10.19 38.85 6.82
CA ARG A 851 -11.05 39.59 7.77
C ARG A 851 -10.35 40.03 9.06
N HIS A 852 -9.23 39.40 9.42
CA HIS A 852 -8.44 39.68 10.63
C HIS A 852 -7.19 40.55 10.39
N GLY A 853 -6.97 41.10 9.19
CA GLY A 853 -5.75 41.82 8.82
C GLY A 853 -5.15 41.37 7.49
N ARG A 854 -3.82 41.31 7.40
CA ARG A 854 -3.10 40.85 6.19
C ARG A 854 -1.92 39.96 6.53
N ASP A 855 -1.67 38.99 5.66
CA ASP A 855 -0.48 38.16 5.68
C ASP A 855 0.39 38.44 4.43
N VAL A 856 1.70 38.44 4.60
CA VAL A 856 2.66 38.39 3.49
C VAL A 856 3.45 37.10 3.61
N VAL A 857 3.37 36.25 2.59
CA VAL A 857 4.04 34.96 2.52
C VAL A 857 5.11 35.01 1.43
N LEU A 858 6.33 34.60 1.74
CA LEU A 858 7.45 34.48 0.81
C LEU A 858 7.98 33.06 0.80
N LEU A 859 8.22 32.54 -0.40
CA LEU A 859 8.81 31.23 -0.65
C LEU A 859 9.94 31.41 -1.66
N SER A 860 11.11 30.84 -1.38
CA SER A 860 12.29 30.98 -2.25
C SER A 860 13.05 29.66 -2.38
N LEU A 861 13.47 29.36 -3.60
CA LEU A 861 14.45 28.29 -3.89
C LEU A 861 15.90 28.75 -3.66
N THR A 862 16.14 30.06 -3.64
CA THR A 862 17.47 30.69 -3.53
C THR A 862 17.51 31.69 -2.36
N PRO A 863 17.40 31.20 -1.10
CA PRO A 863 17.36 32.08 0.08
C PRO A 863 18.60 32.97 0.25
N GLU A 864 19.72 32.62 -0.37
CA GLU A 864 20.94 33.44 -0.40
C GLU A 864 20.79 34.73 -1.22
N LYS A 865 19.83 34.78 -2.15
CA LYS A 865 19.53 35.97 -2.96
C LYS A 865 18.46 36.80 -2.26
N ARG A 866 18.88 37.89 -1.61
CA ARG A 866 17.95 38.83 -0.97
C ARG A 866 17.05 39.51 -2.00
N VAL A 867 15.78 39.60 -1.65
CA VAL A 867 14.76 40.37 -2.36
C VAL A 867 14.16 41.43 -1.45
N GLU A 868 13.68 42.52 -2.04
CA GLU A 868 12.98 43.61 -1.39
C GLU A 868 11.54 43.69 -1.90
N LEU A 869 10.60 43.89 -0.97
CA LEU A 869 9.18 44.13 -1.23
C LEU A 869 8.88 45.64 -1.32
N PRO A 870 7.74 46.04 -1.92
CA PRO A 870 7.39 47.45 -2.07
C PRO A 870 7.27 48.27 -0.78
N ASP A 871 7.09 47.61 0.36
CA ASP A 871 7.00 48.25 1.67
C ASP A 871 8.36 48.34 2.40
N GLY A 872 9.46 48.03 1.70
CA GLY A 872 10.83 48.05 2.22
C GLY A 872 11.21 46.81 3.02
N THR A 873 10.33 45.79 3.10
CA THR A 873 10.68 44.51 3.69
C THR A 873 11.75 43.82 2.86
N THR A 874 12.86 43.43 3.49
CA THR A 874 13.90 42.63 2.82
C THR A 874 13.85 41.20 3.32
N CYS A 875 13.97 40.24 2.41
CA CYS A 875 13.91 38.81 2.72
C CYS A 875 15.01 38.06 1.97
N GLY A 876 15.76 37.25 2.71
CA GLY A 876 16.66 36.23 2.19
C GLY A 876 16.43 34.95 2.97
N ALA A 877 15.21 34.42 2.90
CA ALA A 877 14.79 33.22 3.61
C ALA A 877 14.09 32.25 2.64
N ALA A 878 14.21 30.94 2.92
CA ALA A 878 13.57 29.91 2.12
C ALA A 878 12.04 29.96 2.28
N PHE A 879 11.59 30.30 3.48
CA PHE A 879 10.19 30.54 3.78
C PHE A 879 10.04 31.65 4.83
N ALA A 880 9.10 32.55 4.63
CA ALA A 880 8.69 33.52 5.64
C ALA A 880 7.18 33.80 5.52
N VAL A 881 6.51 33.98 6.67
CA VAL A 881 5.17 34.54 6.73
C VAL A 881 5.13 35.61 7.82
N MET A 882 4.54 36.75 7.50
CA MET A 882 4.36 37.89 8.41
C MET A 882 2.88 38.25 8.47
N ARG A 883 2.32 38.46 9.66
CA ARG A 883 0.91 38.79 9.88
C ARG A 883 0.74 40.14 10.55
N TRP A 884 0.03 41.04 9.88
CA TRP A 884 -0.44 42.30 10.43
C TRP A 884 -1.93 42.18 10.80
N ASP A 885 -2.33 42.88 11.85
CA ASP A 885 -3.74 43.03 12.20
C ASP A 885 -4.47 44.08 11.33
N ASN A 886 -5.71 44.39 11.68
CA ASN A 886 -6.51 45.40 10.96
C ASN A 886 -6.05 46.84 11.25
N GLU A 887 -5.36 47.05 12.36
CA GLU A 887 -4.74 48.32 12.76
C GLU A 887 -3.43 48.59 12.01
N GLY A 888 -2.90 47.59 11.29
CA GLY A 888 -1.67 47.69 10.50
C GLY A 888 -0.41 47.41 11.32
N GLU A 889 -0.55 46.85 12.53
CA GLU A 889 0.54 46.46 13.40
C GLU A 889 0.98 45.03 13.10
N LEU A 890 2.29 44.82 12.94
CA LEU A 890 2.87 43.48 12.76
C LEU A 890 2.77 42.72 14.08
N ARG A 891 2.03 41.61 14.10
CA ARG A 891 1.75 40.84 15.32
C ARG A 891 2.60 39.59 15.45
N ARG A 892 2.86 38.91 14.35
CA ARG A 892 3.68 37.69 14.38
C ARG A 892 4.33 37.41 13.05
N ALA A 893 5.39 36.64 13.10
CA ALA A 893 6.07 36.17 11.91
C ALA A 893 6.76 34.83 12.18
N PHE A 894 6.87 34.03 11.13
CA PHE A 894 7.55 32.75 11.13
C PHE A 894 8.51 32.71 9.95
N VAL A 895 9.77 32.39 10.20
CA VAL A 895 10.84 32.35 9.21
C VAL A 895 11.54 31.00 9.28
N SER A 896 11.94 30.48 8.14
CA SER A 896 12.76 29.28 8.06
C SER A 896 13.83 29.43 6.97
N GLY A 897 15.08 29.17 7.34
CA GLY A 897 16.22 29.11 6.40
C GLY A 897 16.67 30.46 5.87
N GLY A 898 17.07 31.36 6.76
CA GLY A 898 17.59 32.68 6.40
C GLY A 898 17.03 33.80 7.27
N GLU A 899 16.79 34.98 6.71
CA GLU A 899 16.29 36.13 7.47
C GLU A 899 15.26 36.97 6.74
N ILE A 900 14.43 37.65 7.54
CA ILE A 900 13.54 38.71 7.07
C ILE A 900 13.70 39.95 7.96
N VAL A 901 13.67 41.13 7.34
CA VAL A 901 13.80 42.42 8.01
C VAL A 901 12.65 43.33 7.56
N HIS A 902 11.86 43.78 8.52
CA HIS A 902 10.80 44.76 8.34
C HIS A 902 10.86 45.80 9.46
N ARG A 903 11.24 47.04 9.14
CA ARG A 903 11.43 48.11 10.13
C ARG A 903 12.36 47.66 11.27
N ASP A 904 11.85 47.62 12.50
CA ASP A 904 12.54 47.19 13.72
C ASP A 904 12.52 45.67 13.92
N TRP A 905 11.72 44.93 13.15
CA TRP A 905 11.72 43.46 13.19
C TRP A 905 12.84 42.91 12.33
N LYS A 906 13.81 42.26 12.98
CA LYS A 906 14.83 41.44 12.33
C LYS A 906 14.71 40.01 12.86
N ILE A 907 14.24 39.10 12.02
CA ILE A 907 14.01 37.70 12.41
C ILE A 907 14.96 36.84 11.59
N GLN A 908 15.74 36.02 12.29
CA GLN A 908 16.74 35.15 11.70
C GLN A 908 16.47 33.70 12.11
N ALA A 909 16.48 32.81 11.13
CA ALA A 909 16.29 31.38 11.29
C ALA A 909 17.46 30.66 10.59
N HIS A 910 18.62 30.65 11.26
CA HIS A 910 19.84 30.08 10.70
C HIS A 910 19.75 28.56 10.61
N ASP A 911 20.10 28.01 9.44
CA ASP A 911 20.27 26.58 9.29
C ASP A 911 21.51 26.11 10.07
N LEU A 912 21.39 24.97 10.75
CA LEU A 912 22.55 24.34 11.39
C LEU A 912 23.13 23.32 10.44
N GLN A 913 24.44 23.39 10.26
CA GLN A 913 25.21 22.45 9.45
C GLN A 913 26.19 21.71 10.33
N GLY A 914 26.58 20.50 9.93
CA GLY A 914 27.41 19.67 10.76
C GLY A 914 27.90 18.41 10.10
N THR A 915 28.51 17.56 10.92
CA THR A 915 28.95 16.22 10.51
C THR A 915 28.62 15.19 11.59
N VAL A 916 28.32 13.97 11.17
CA VAL A 916 28.14 12.83 12.07
C VAL A 916 29.50 12.41 12.61
N ALA A 917 29.65 12.43 13.93
CA ALA A 917 30.84 11.96 14.63
C ALA A 917 30.78 10.46 14.92
N GLU A 918 29.61 9.97 15.34
CA GLU A 918 29.39 8.60 15.78
C GLU A 918 27.92 8.23 15.60
N VAL A 919 27.66 6.97 15.22
CA VAL A 919 26.32 6.39 15.13
C VAL A 919 26.21 5.31 16.20
N LEU A 920 25.12 5.31 16.97
CA LEU A 920 24.84 4.36 18.04
C LEU A 920 23.52 3.63 17.74
N PRO A 921 23.51 2.65 16.80
CA PRO A 921 22.28 2.02 16.32
C PRO A 921 21.45 1.40 17.45
N ASP A 922 22.08 0.68 18.38
CA ASP A 922 21.36 -0.03 19.46
C ASP A 922 20.70 0.93 20.49
N LYS A 923 21.01 2.23 20.40
CA LYS A 923 20.40 3.28 21.22
C LYS A 923 19.47 4.20 20.41
N HIS A 924 19.43 4.03 19.09
CA HIS A 924 18.81 4.95 18.14
C HIS A 924 19.30 6.40 18.34
N GLU A 925 20.60 6.55 18.66
CA GLU A 925 21.25 7.85 18.91
C GLU A 925 22.34 8.11 17.86
N VAL A 926 22.52 9.39 17.52
CA VAL A 926 23.62 9.87 16.66
C VAL A 926 24.34 11.00 17.38
N VAL A 927 25.67 10.98 17.39
CA VAL A 927 26.49 12.07 17.90
C VAL A 927 26.97 12.91 16.71
N VAL A 928 26.73 14.21 16.78
CA VAL A 928 27.04 15.15 15.69
C VAL A 928 27.86 16.33 16.18
N HIS A 929 28.69 16.86 15.30
CA HIS A 929 29.25 18.20 15.41
C HIS A 929 28.32 19.17 14.69
N LEU A 930 27.80 20.17 15.39
CA LEU A 930 27.00 21.23 14.77
C LEU A 930 27.76 22.54 14.80
N GLN A 931 27.67 23.29 13.70
CA GLN A 931 28.13 24.66 13.57
C GLN A 931 26.98 25.61 13.92
N GLY A 932 27.27 26.59 14.78
CA GLY A 932 26.28 27.57 15.25
C GLY A 932 25.74 27.27 16.65
N ASP A 933 24.99 28.23 17.17
CA ASP A 933 24.38 28.14 18.50
C ASP A 933 23.05 27.39 18.43
N ALA A 934 22.93 26.37 19.28
CA ALA A 934 21.72 25.60 19.47
C ALA A 934 21.54 25.31 20.97
N THR A 935 20.28 25.13 21.36
CA THR A 935 19.87 24.61 22.67
C THR A 935 19.11 23.30 22.46
N ALA A 936 18.95 22.50 23.51
CA ALA A 936 18.21 21.24 23.42
C ALA A 936 16.76 21.50 22.97
N GLU A 937 16.17 22.58 23.48
CA GLU A 937 14.81 23.04 23.19
C GLU A 937 14.65 23.45 21.72
N THR A 938 15.63 24.16 21.15
CA THR A 938 15.58 24.58 19.74
C THR A 938 15.78 23.44 18.73
N LEU A 939 16.32 22.30 19.18
CA LEU A 939 16.55 21.12 18.35
C LEU A 939 15.40 20.10 18.43
N GLN A 940 14.63 20.11 19.50
CA GLN A 940 13.55 19.16 19.70
C GLN A 940 12.44 19.34 18.65
N HIS A 941 11.95 18.22 18.11
CA HIS A 941 10.90 18.13 17.07
C HIS A 941 11.26 18.81 15.74
N ARG A 942 12.55 18.99 15.48
CA ARG A 942 13.08 19.50 14.22
C ARG A 942 13.40 18.35 13.29
N ALA A 943 13.25 18.58 11.99
CA ALA A 943 13.81 17.71 10.98
C ALA A 943 15.35 17.79 11.00
N VAL A 944 16.02 16.66 10.81
CA VAL A 944 17.45 16.55 10.57
C VAL A 944 17.70 15.69 9.34
N LEU A 945 18.48 16.22 8.40
CA LEU A 945 18.80 15.54 7.15
C LEU A 945 20.27 15.11 7.20
N PHE A 946 20.52 13.81 7.03
CA PHE A 946 21.85 13.24 6.87
C PHE A 946 22.10 12.99 5.39
N ARG A 947 23.28 13.36 4.88
CA ARG A 947 23.61 13.23 3.45
C ARG A 947 25.02 12.70 3.26
N ALA A 948 25.15 11.74 2.36
CA ALA A 948 26.40 11.20 1.86
C ALA A 948 26.21 10.76 0.40
N GLY A 949 27.06 11.24 -0.52
CA GLY A 949 26.87 11.00 -1.95
C GLY A 949 25.52 11.52 -2.45
N GLU A 950 24.76 10.66 -3.12
CA GLU A 950 23.38 10.95 -3.54
C GLU A 950 22.33 10.57 -2.49
N HIS A 951 22.73 9.76 -1.50
CA HIS A 951 21.84 9.29 -0.44
C HIS A 951 21.49 10.42 0.55
N GLN A 952 20.23 10.43 0.97
CA GLN A 952 19.72 11.30 2.03
C GLN A 952 18.77 10.54 2.95
N ALA A 953 18.99 10.71 4.25
CA ALA A 953 18.14 10.17 5.30
C ALA A 953 17.49 11.29 6.13
N ASP A 954 16.17 11.26 6.26
CA ASP A 954 15.37 12.36 6.83
C ASP A 954 14.79 11.96 8.19
N TYR A 955 15.26 12.49 9.33
CA TYR A 955 14.75 12.10 10.67
C TYR A 955 14.11 13.28 11.41
N GLU A 956 13.37 12.97 12.49
CA GLU A 956 12.96 13.93 13.51
C GLU A 956 13.85 13.78 14.75
N ILE A 957 14.27 14.90 15.34
CA ILE A 957 14.99 14.90 16.62
C ILE A 957 13.97 14.86 17.76
N PHE A 958 13.87 13.74 18.48
CA PHE A 958 12.96 13.64 19.62
C PHE A 958 13.58 14.12 20.93
N ARG A 959 14.90 14.00 21.07
CA ARG A 959 15.66 14.51 22.23
C ARG A 959 17.07 14.90 21.79
N ALA A 960 17.57 16.00 22.33
CA ALA A 960 18.95 16.44 22.12
C ALA A 960 19.63 16.69 23.47
N ARG A 961 20.89 16.29 23.61
CA ARG A 961 21.74 16.64 24.76
C ARG A 961 23.12 17.09 24.29
N ARG A 962 23.69 18.07 24.99
CA ARG A 962 25.03 18.57 24.71
C ARG A 962 26.07 17.72 25.44
N GLU A 963 27.12 17.30 24.74
CA GLU A 963 28.24 16.51 25.25
C GLU A 963 29.55 17.20 24.86
N GLY A 964 30.00 18.14 25.70
CA GLY A 964 31.13 19.02 25.38
C GLY A 964 30.82 19.92 24.18
N ASN A 965 31.58 19.74 23.09
CA ASN A 965 31.39 20.46 21.83
C ASN A 965 30.53 19.68 20.80
N ARG A 966 29.92 18.57 21.20
CA ARG A 966 29.07 17.72 20.36
C ARG A 966 27.63 17.70 20.86
N TRP A 967 26.73 17.28 19.99
CA TRP A 967 25.34 16.99 20.32
C TRP A 967 25.08 15.51 20.17
N ARG A 968 24.41 14.91 21.16
CA ARG A 968 23.84 13.58 21.02
C ARG A 968 22.34 13.70 20.81
N LEU A 969 21.88 13.20 19.68
CA LEU A 969 20.50 13.27 19.20
C LEU A 969 19.88 11.88 19.30
N TRP A 970 18.72 11.78 19.93
CA TRP A 970 17.88 10.58 19.89
C TRP A 970 16.81 10.78 18.82
N LEU A 971 16.76 9.86 17.86
CA LEU A 971 15.96 10.00 16.63
C LEU A 971 14.65 9.21 16.68
N GLY A 972 14.23 8.73 17.85
CA GLY A 972 13.03 7.90 18.01
C GLY A 972 13.37 6.42 18.13
N ASP A 973 12.35 5.56 18.07
CA ASP A 973 12.51 4.10 18.05
C ASP A 973 12.70 3.52 16.64
N TYR A 974 13.31 4.30 15.74
CA TYR A 974 13.52 3.95 14.35
C TYR A 974 14.84 3.20 14.14
N GLU A 975 14.77 2.15 13.32
CA GLU A 975 15.91 1.32 12.92
C GLU A 975 16.78 2.00 11.86
N PHE A 976 18.09 2.11 12.10
CA PHE A 976 19.03 2.69 11.14
C PHE A 976 19.50 1.69 10.07
N LEU A 977 19.35 0.39 10.32
CA LEU A 977 19.65 -0.64 9.33
C LEU A 977 18.61 -0.60 8.20
N ARG A 978 19.07 -0.43 6.95
CA ARG A 978 18.23 -0.42 5.74
C ARG A 978 18.52 -1.59 4.81
N GLY A 979 19.58 -2.34 5.07
CA GLY A 979 19.89 -3.54 4.31
C GLY A 979 20.64 -4.59 5.10
N ARG A 980 20.30 -5.85 4.86
CA ARG A 980 21.03 -7.03 5.31
C ARG A 980 21.22 -7.94 4.11
N ALA A 981 22.45 -8.31 3.79
CA ALA A 981 22.75 -9.18 2.66
C ALA A 981 23.72 -10.29 3.04
N MET A 982 23.44 -11.51 2.58
CA MET A 982 24.36 -12.63 2.66
C MET A 982 25.61 -12.33 1.83
N VAL A 983 26.79 -12.55 2.40
CA VAL A 983 28.07 -12.38 1.72
C VAL A 983 28.38 -13.66 0.93
N GLY A 984 28.41 -13.53 -0.40
CA GLY A 984 28.87 -14.58 -1.31
C GLY A 984 30.33 -14.38 -1.70
N GLU A 985 30.60 -14.34 -3.01
CA GLU A 985 31.94 -14.07 -3.55
C GLU A 985 32.36 -12.62 -3.28
N VAL A 986 33.59 -12.43 -2.82
CA VAL A 986 34.19 -11.10 -2.57
C VAL A 986 35.38 -10.92 -3.51
N ASP A 987 35.36 -9.86 -4.32
CA ASP A 987 36.47 -9.46 -5.19
C ASP A 987 37.09 -8.17 -4.65
N GLU A 988 38.25 -8.30 -4.00
CA GLU A 988 38.98 -7.18 -3.42
C GLU A 988 39.47 -6.18 -4.49
N ALA A 989 39.85 -6.66 -5.68
CA ALA A 989 40.41 -5.82 -6.74
C ALA A 989 39.32 -4.98 -7.42
N GLN A 990 38.14 -5.58 -7.64
CA GLN A 990 36.98 -4.88 -8.18
C GLN A 990 36.17 -4.16 -7.09
N ARG A 991 36.44 -4.43 -5.80
CA ARG A 991 35.69 -3.89 -4.65
C ARG A 991 34.22 -4.30 -4.66
N THR A 992 33.92 -5.52 -5.09
CA THR A 992 32.55 -6.04 -5.23
C THR A 992 32.27 -7.21 -4.30
N VAL A 993 31.01 -7.32 -3.89
CA VAL A 993 30.46 -8.45 -3.13
C VAL A 993 29.25 -8.99 -3.87
N ARG A 994 29.27 -10.26 -4.25
CA ARG A 994 28.09 -10.95 -4.75
C ARG A 994 27.22 -11.38 -3.58
N THR A 995 25.92 -11.23 -3.71
CA THR A 995 24.94 -11.68 -2.75
C THR A 995 23.79 -12.40 -3.46
N PRO A 996 23.32 -13.54 -2.93
CA PRO A 996 22.06 -14.10 -3.37
C PRO A 996 20.88 -13.25 -2.89
N THR A 997 21.01 -12.50 -1.79
CA THR A 997 19.91 -11.81 -1.11
C THR A 997 19.20 -10.80 -2.00
N VAL A 998 17.87 -10.78 -1.95
CA VAL A 998 17.07 -9.78 -2.64
C VAL A 998 17.13 -8.46 -1.88
N LEU A 999 17.89 -7.52 -2.43
CA LEU A 999 17.96 -6.13 -1.97
C LEU A 999 16.97 -5.27 -2.75
N ALA A 1000 15.98 -4.70 -2.07
CA ALA A 1000 15.09 -3.71 -2.67
C ALA A 1000 15.70 -2.30 -2.69
N LEU A 1001 16.89 -2.11 -2.09
CA LEU A 1001 17.55 -0.82 -1.89
C LEU A 1001 17.72 0.01 -3.18
N ASP A 1002 18.18 -0.61 -4.27
CA ASP A 1002 18.34 0.07 -5.58
C ASP A 1002 17.04 0.67 -6.12
N ALA A 1003 15.90 0.09 -5.73
CA ALA A 1003 14.62 0.57 -6.18
C ALA A 1003 14.19 1.78 -5.35
N VAL A 1004 14.43 1.77 -4.03
CA VAL A 1004 13.78 2.66 -3.05
C VAL A 1004 14.40 4.07 -2.99
N ALA A 1005 15.71 4.20 -3.12
CA ALA A 1005 16.39 5.49 -3.05
C ALA A 1005 17.76 5.45 -3.75
N PRO A 1006 18.38 6.60 -4.04
CA PRO A 1006 19.82 6.62 -4.32
C PRO A 1006 20.58 6.01 -3.14
N VAL A 1007 21.27 4.90 -3.41
CA VAL A 1007 22.02 4.14 -2.40
C VAL A 1007 23.47 4.58 -2.27
N GLN A 1008 23.95 5.39 -3.23
CA GLN A 1008 25.34 5.85 -3.25
C GLN A 1008 25.63 6.72 -2.02
N GLY A 1009 26.61 6.30 -1.23
CA GLY A 1009 27.07 6.98 -0.02
C GLY A 1009 26.57 6.36 1.28
N MET A 1010 25.62 5.43 1.25
CA MET A 1010 25.18 4.70 2.46
C MET A 1010 26.36 4.01 3.14
N ALA A 1011 26.34 3.93 4.47
CA ALA A 1011 27.39 3.24 5.21
C ALA A 1011 27.17 1.73 5.15
N VAL A 1012 28.26 0.97 5.05
CA VAL A 1012 28.24 -0.49 5.03
C VAL A 1012 29.16 -1.00 6.13
N SER A 1013 28.75 -2.02 6.88
CA SER A 1013 29.60 -2.69 7.85
C SER A 1013 29.61 -4.20 7.65
N ASN A 1014 30.62 -4.86 8.19
CA ASN A 1014 30.55 -6.30 8.44
C ASN A 1014 29.56 -6.57 9.59
N GLU A 1015 29.22 -7.84 9.77
CA GLU A 1015 28.29 -8.30 10.81
C GLU A 1015 28.67 -7.82 12.21
N ALA A 1016 29.95 -7.94 12.60
CA ALA A 1016 30.47 -7.48 13.89
C ALA A 1016 30.54 -5.96 14.06
N ARG A 1017 30.23 -5.17 13.01
CA ARG A 1017 30.34 -3.70 12.97
C ARG A 1017 31.75 -3.16 13.32
N THR A 1018 32.79 -3.94 13.02
CA THR A 1018 34.20 -3.61 13.29
C THR A 1018 34.92 -3.00 12.10
N ALA A 1019 34.40 -3.18 10.89
CA ALA A 1019 34.92 -2.61 9.65
C ALA A 1019 33.79 -1.91 8.88
N TRP A 1020 34.12 -0.79 8.23
CA TRP A 1020 33.16 0.12 7.60
C TRP A 1020 33.60 0.56 6.21
N TRP A 1021 32.63 0.68 5.30
CA TRP A 1021 32.80 1.13 3.93
C TRP A 1021 31.65 2.05 3.51
N ARG A 1022 31.74 2.56 2.29
CA ARG A 1022 30.66 3.30 1.63
C ARG A 1022 30.14 2.52 0.44
N LEU A 1023 28.83 2.57 0.26
CA LEU A 1023 28.15 1.96 -0.85
C LEU A 1023 28.30 2.83 -2.11
N LYS A 1024 28.76 2.25 -3.22
CA LYS A 1024 28.81 2.94 -4.52
C LYS A 1024 27.52 2.73 -5.30
N SER A 1025 27.08 1.48 -5.35
CA SER A 1025 25.89 1.05 -6.07
C SER A 1025 25.53 -0.37 -5.64
N THR A 1026 24.26 -0.72 -5.73
CA THR A 1026 23.84 -2.12 -5.81
C THR A 1026 23.34 -2.39 -7.23
N ARG A 1027 23.48 -3.63 -7.70
CA ARG A 1027 22.88 -4.06 -8.97
C ARG A 1027 22.78 -5.58 -9.03
N ARG A 1028 21.57 -6.13 -9.11
CA ARG A 1028 21.30 -7.55 -9.45
C ARG A 1028 22.20 -8.56 -8.71
N GLY A 1029 22.17 -8.52 -7.38
CA GLY A 1029 22.96 -9.44 -6.53
C GLY A 1029 24.45 -9.11 -6.49
N GLU A 1030 24.84 -7.90 -6.89
CA GLU A 1030 26.19 -7.37 -6.76
C GLU A 1030 26.14 -6.06 -5.98
N ILE A 1031 27.05 -5.92 -5.01
CA ILE A 1031 27.21 -4.75 -4.16
C ILE A 1031 28.60 -4.20 -4.41
N GLN A 1032 28.67 -2.96 -4.87
CA GLN A 1032 29.92 -2.27 -5.15
C GLN A 1032 30.25 -1.33 -3.99
N LEU A 1033 31.42 -1.49 -3.40
CA LEU A 1033 31.89 -0.69 -2.27
C LEU A 1033 33.00 0.28 -2.68
N GLU A 1034 33.16 1.35 -1.91
CA GLU A 1034 34.24 2.35 -2.03
C GLU A 1034 35.23 2.27 -0.87
N GLY A 1035 36.33 3.02 -0.97
CA GLY A 1035 37.40 3.09 0.04
C GLY A 1035 38.52 2.07 -0.14
N GLU A 1036 39.56 2.18 0.70
CA GLU A 1036 40.78 1.37 0.64
C GLU A 1036 40.85 0.25 1.70
N ALA A 1037 39.91 0.24 2.66
CA ALA A 1037 39.87 -0.77 3.71
C ALA A 1037 39.57 -2.17 3.13
N SER A 1038 40.38 -3.17 3.48
CA SER A 1038 40.22 -4.56 2.99
C SER A 1038 38.81 -5.10 3.23
N LEU A 1039 38.25 -5.84 2.27
CA LEU A 1039 36.93 -6.50 2.35
C LEU A 1039 36.95 -7.83 3.10
N ALA A 1040 38.11 -8.39 3.43
CA ALA A 1040 38.24 -9.66 4.14
C ALA A 1040 37.35 -9.80 5.41
N PRO A 1041 37.14 -8.75 6.24
CA PRO A 1041 36.26 -8.85 7.40
C PRO A 1041 34.78 -9.14 7.08
N LEU A 1042 34.32 -8.97 5.84
CA LEU A 1042 32.96 -9.31 5.42
C LEU A 1042 32.69 -10.81 5.41
N GLN A 1043 33.72 -11.65 5.33
CA GLN A 1043 33.57 -13.11 5.27
C GLN A 1043 33.49 -13.76 6.65
N ALA A 1044 33.60 -12.98 7.73
CA ALA A 1044 33.53 -13.49 9.10
C ALA A 1044 32.07 -13.66 9.53
N ASP A 1045 31.67 -14.91 9.74
CA ASP A 1045 30.48 -15.29 10.49
C ASP A 1045 30.74 -15.00 11.98
N SER A 1046 30.23 -13.85 12.43
CA SER A 1046 30.59 -13.29 13.74
C SER A 1046 29.66 -13.77 14.85
N ASP A 1047 28.44 -14.21 14.51
CA ASP A 1047 27.48 -14.74 15.47
C ASP A 1047 27.44 -16.28 15.52
N GLY A 1048 28.13 -16.94 14.59
CA GLY A 1048 28.31 -18.39 14.54
C GLY A 1048 27.11 -19.14 13.97
N ASP A 1049 26.20 -18.45 13.27
CA ASP A 1049 24.98 -19.04 12.70
C ASP A 1049 25.23 -19.78 11.37
N GLY A 1050 26.46 -19.75 10.87
CA GLY A 1050 26.90 -20.33 9.60
C GLY A 1050 26.80 -19.37 8.41
N ARG A 1051 26.51 -18.07 8.63
CA ARG A 1051 26.23 -17.08 7.58
C ARG A 1051 27.03 -15.81 7.82
N ALA A 1052 27.92 -15.47 6.88
CA ALA A 1052 28.51 -14.14 6.87
C ALA A 1052 27.52 -13.15 6.24
N VAL A 1053 27.20 -12.06 6.93
CA VAL A 1053 26.34 -10.99 6.39
C VAL A 1053 27.02 -9.63 6.40
N LEU A 1054 26.62 -8.80 5.44
CA LEU A 1054 26.94 -7.38 5.41
C LEU A 1054 25.69 -6.56 5.75
N LEU A 1055 25.92 -5.42 6.39
CA LEU A 1055 24.87 -4.54 6.91
C LEU A 1055 24.97 -3.18 6.21
N ILE A 1056 23.85 -2.65 5.74
CA ILE A 1056 23.75 -1.36 5.06
C ILE A 1056 22.93 -0.41 5.93
N TRP A 1057 23.50 0.75 6.24
CA TRP A 1057 23.01 1.70 7.21
C TRP A 1057 22.61 3.02 6.55
N ASP A 1058 21.52 3.62 7.03
CA ASP A 1058 21.00 4.92 6.60
C ASP A 1058 21.94 6.08 6.97
N ILE A 1059 22.72 5.92 8.06
CA ILE A 1059 23.60 6.95 8.61
C ILE A 1059 24.98 6.35 8.89
N GLY A 1060 26.04 7.07 8.52
CA GLY A 1060 27.43 6.74 8.79
C GLY A 1060 28.23 7.90 9.38
N ALA A 1061 29.34 7.57 10.05
CA ALA A 1061 30.29 8.58 10.50
C ALA A 1061 30.89 9.36 9.31
N GLY A 1062 30.93 10.69 9.44
CA GLY A 1062 31.36 11.61 8.38
C GLY A 1062 30.23 12.12 7.48
N ASP A 1063 29.00 11.62 7.62
CA ASP A 1063 27.85 12.15 6.88
C ASP A 1063 27.63 13.63 7.23
N SER A 1064 27.25 14.41 6.22
CA SER A 1064 26.88 15.80 6.46
C SER A 1064 25.51 15.88 7.14
N VAL A 1065 25.37 16.82 8.06
CA VAL A 1065 24.16 17.05 8.85
C VAL A 1065 23.58 18.41 8.47
N PHE A 1066 22.29 18.46 8.20
CA PHE A 1066 21.55 19.69 7.96
C PHE A 1066 20.27 19.72 8.79
N ILE A 1067 20.13 20.74 9.65
CA ILE A 1067 18.92 20.98 10.44
C ILE A 1067 18.31 22.30 9.94
N PRO A 1068 17.17 22.28 9.23
CA PRO A 1068 16.62 23.49 8.62
C PRO A 1068 16.20 24.50 9.69
N GLY A 1069 16.83 25.66 9.80
CA GLY A 1069 16.56 26.74 10.77
C GLY A 1069 15.09 27.17 10.77
N GLN A 1070 14.53 27.45 11.95
CA GLN A 1070 13.16 27.98 12.08
C GLN A 1070 13.06 28.93 13.28
N THR A 1071 12.29 29.99 13.15
CA THR A 1071 12.10 30.98 14.23
C THR A 1071 10.72 31.61 14.12
N GLU A 1072 10.02 31.64 15.25
CA GLU A 1072 8.74 32.32 15.41
C GLU A 1072 8.91 33.50 16.35
N VAL A 1073 8.29 34.63 16.01
CA VAL A 1073 8.21 35.82 16.87
C VAL A 1073 6.75 36.25 16.94
N VAL A 1074 6.27 36.53 18.16
CA VAL A 1074 4.91 36.99 18.45
C VAL A 1074 5.00 38.22 19.36
N ARG A 1075 4.19 39.25 19.07
CA ARG A 1075 4.00 40.45 19.91
C ARG A 1075 2.64 40.45 20.57
#